data_AF-A0A674GT31-F1
#
_entry.id   AF-A0A674GT31-F1
#
_cell.length_a   1.000
_cell.length_b   1.000
_cell.length_c   1.000
_cell.angle_alpha   90.00
_cell.angle_beta   90.00
_cell.angle_gamma   90.00
#
_symmetry.space_group_name_H-M   'P 1'
#
loop_
_entity.id
_entity.type
_entity.pdbx_description
1 polymer ?
#
loop_
_entity_poly.entity_id
_entity_poly.type
_entity_poly.pdbx_seq_one_letter_code
_entity_poly.pdbx_strand_id
1 'polypeptide(L)'
;MFPDMILSASRDKTIIMWKLTRDETNYGIPQRALRGHSHFVSDVVISSDGQFALSGSWDGTLRLWDLTTGTTTRRFVGHTKDVLSVAFSSDNRQIVSGSRDKTIKLWNTLGVCKYTVQDELGRGEKEDLTLDPDSANHLLILSADLKTVRMGCRKQELPDNPKRFDTNSRVLASAGFSSGRHFWEVEVGPSDGWAFGVAKESVRRKGLTQFSPEEGIWAVQQNGGRYWAVTSPQRTPLCVDHKLSRVRVYLDYEALLQILLLVGLLSAKRFSSFPDYCLHDQDYEDLLKIVQEGLEPAARPARVAVVGAGVAGLTAAKLLRDAGHEVIILERSSWVGGRIRTYRPEGQDWYVELGPMRLPGKHRLVREFIRQFKLKLNPFIQRDENSWFFLRGVRVRAGEVERNPDVLNYTVKPSERGKNGVQLYREVLNKALKKFQSTDCKKFLAEHDSYSTKEYLIKVGELSRGAVDMIGDVLNEDSGFYLSFLASLWDFDIFSNDSFDEITGGFDQLPRAFHKALPNVVRFNCTVEKIMTKDNKVRVFYRAPDTLAPTVLTADFVLVTSSAKATRHIRFLPPLSPAKAHALRSIYYASASKIILVCSEKFWEKDGIRGGYSVTDRPSRFIYYPSHNFSSGVGVLLASYTWNSDAEFFLPLSDEKCLDVVLQDLADIHQVSKEYLQYTCDQHLVQKWQLDRHSLGAFAHFTPFQFVDYSRVLFAHEGRVHFAGEHAAQPHAWIDTAVKSAVRAASNIHHESAEAPGRGFGRVGQREEL
;
A
#
# COMPACT_ATOMS: atom_id res chain seq x y z
N MET A 1 20.90 -6.26 7.13
CA MET A 1 21.68 -5.44 6.18
C MET A 1 22.69 -4.63 7.01
N PHE A 2 23.83 -4.24 6.45
CA PHE A 2 24.81 -3.37 7.13
C PHE A 2 24.62 -1.92 6.65
N PRO A 3 23.88 -1.04 7.35
CA PRO A 3 23.50 0.27 6.80
C PRO A 3 24.65 1.29 6.85
N ASP A 4 25.66 1.01 7.65
CA ASP A 4 26.76 1.91 8.00
C ASP A 4 28.12 1.37 7.46
N MET A 5 28.14 0.78 6.26
CA MET A 5 29.33 0.07 5.74
C MET A 5 29.84 0.64 4.41
N ILE A 6 31.12 1.01 4.37
CA ILE A 6 31.83 1.46 3.15
C ILE A 6 32.90 0.42 2.77
N LEU A 7 33.11 0.23 1.47
CA LEU A 7 34.27 -0.51 0.95
C LEU A 7 35.27 0.47 0.30
N SER A 8 36.56 0.23 0.50
CA SER A 8 37.62 0.92 -0.24
C SER A 8 38.56 -0.08 -0.91
N ALA A 9 38.75 0.04 -2.23
CA ALA A 9 39.82 -0.63 -2.95
C ALA A 9 41.16 0.07 -2.70
N SER A 10 42.25 -0.70 -2.53
CA SER A 10 43.59 -0.15 -2.22
C SER A 10 44.70 -0.66 -3.15
N ARG A 11 45.74 0.16 -3.28
CA ARG A 11 47.01 -0.20 -3.95
C ARG A 11 47.84 -1.21 -3.14
N ASP A 12 47.52 -1.44 -1.87
CA ASP A 12 48.13 -2.52 -1.06
C ASP A 12 47.59 -3.94 -1.41
N LYS A 13 46.77 -4.05 -2.47
CA LYS A 13 46.14 -5.28 -2.97
C LYS A 13 44.97 -5.80 -2.12
N THR A 14 44.48 -4.99 -1.19
CA THR A 14 43.35 -5.33 -0.32
C THR A 14 42.12 -4.47 -0.58
N ILE A 15 40.98 -4.94 -0.07
CA ILE A 15 39.74 -4.16 0.07
C ILE A 15 39.50 -4.03 1.57
N ILE A 16 39.28 -2.82 2.06
CA ILE A 16 38.96 -2.59 3.47
C ILE A 16 37.46 -2.37 3.62
N MET A 17 36.87 -3.11 4.56
CA MET A 17 35.49 -2.93 5.02
C MET A 17 35.51 -1.97 6.21
N TRP A 18 34.90 -0.80 6.06
CA TRP A 18 34.79 0.22 7.10
C TRP A 18 33.40 0.20 7.70
N LYS A 19 33.30 0.30 9.02
CA LYS A 19 32.05 0.61 9.72
C LYS A 19 32.07 2.08 10.10
N LEU A 20 31.08 2.83 9.62
CA LEU A 20 30.85 4.21 10.01
C LEU A 20 30.37 4.26 11.47
N THR A 21 30.86 5.27 12.19
CA THR A 21 30.54 5.55 13.59
C THR A 21 30.06 6.98 13.72
N ARG A 22 29.04 7.22 14.55
CA ARG A 22 28.41 8.54 14.75
C ARG A 22 29.00 9.29 15.95
N ASP A 23 30.27 9.05 16.23
CA ASP A 23 31.00 9.66 17.33
C ASP A 23 31.88 10.79 16.77
N GLU A 24 31.77 12.00 17.30
CA GLU A 24 32.23 13.24 16.64
C GLU A 24 33.76 13.33 16.45
N THR A 25 34.49 12.38 17.04
CA THR A 25 35.97 12.31 17.02
C THR A 25 36.55 11.21 16.11
N ASN A 26 35.74 10.32 15.53
CA ASN A 26 36.28 9.24 14.68
C ASN A 26 35.27 8.71 13.62
N TYR A 27 35.57 8.96 12.34
CA TYR A 27 34.62 8.81 11.23
C TYR A 27 34.62 7.45 10.51
N GLY A 28 35.38 6.45 10.99
CA GLY A 28 35.27 5.10 10.45
C GLY A 28 36.25 4.10 11.06
N ILE A 29 35.75 2.95 11.50
CA ILE A 29 36.56 1.88 12.09
C ILE A 29 36.74 0.75 11.05
N PRO A 30 37.97 0.41 10.63
CA PRO A 30 38.20 -0.72 9.74
C PRO A 30 37.84 -2.03 10.44
N GLN A 31 36.86 -2.75 9.92
CA GLN A 31 36.35 -4.01 10.49
C GLN A 31 37.12 -5.23 9.97
N ARG A 32 37.46 -5.22 8.67
CA ARG A 32 38.04 -6.39 7.99
C ARG A 32 38.78 -5.97 6.73
N ALA A 33 39.91 -6.62 6.43
CA ALA A 33 40.62 -6.48 5.18
C ALA A 33 40.48 -7.77 4.35
N LEU A 34 39.89 -7.66 3.16
CA LEU A 34 39.75 -8.76 2.21
C LEU A 34 41.05 -8.87 1.40
N ARG A 35 41.71 -10.03 1.48
CA ARG A 35 43.02 -10.29 0.86
C ARG A 35 42.90 -11.42 -0.17
N GLY A 36 43.49 -11.23 -1.34
CA GLY A 36 43.51 -12.29 -2.38
C GLY A 36 43.92 -11.84 -3.78
N HIS A 37 43.82 -10.56 -4.12
CA HIS A 37 44.39 -10.04 -5.37
C HIS A 37 45.92 -10.01 -5.30
N SER A 38 46.59 -10.29 -6.42
CA SER A 38 48.06 -10.27 -6.50
C SER A 38 48.62 -8.92 -6.98
N HIS A 39 47.76 -8.00 -7.41
CA HIS A 39 48.09 -6.61 -7.74
C HIS A 39 47.03 -5.63 -7.16
N PHE A 40 47.20 -4.34 -7.42
CA PHE A 40 46.30 -3.26 -6.99
C PHE A 40 44.83 -3.59 -7.29
N VAL A 41 43.94 -3.25 -6.36
CA VAL A 41 42.49 -3.29 -6.61
C VAL A 41 42.11 -1.95 -7.23
N SER A 42 41.51 -1.96 -8.42
CA SER A 42 41.19 -0.74 -9.18
C SER A 42 39.83 -0.16 -8.79
N ASP A 43 38.90 -1.04 -8.44
CA ASP A 43 37.48 -0.74 -8.28
C ASP A 43 36.81 -1.82 -7.40
N VAL A 44 35.77 -1.44 -6.66
CA VAL A 44 34.97 -2.33 -5.82
C VAL A 44 33.53 -1.83 -5.69
N VAL A 45 32.58 -2.73 -5.93
CA VAL A 45 31.13 -2.46 -5.88
C VAL A 45 30.42 -3.47 -4.97
N ILE A 46 29.29 -3.07 -4.38
CA ILE A 46 28.42 -3.90 -3.55
C ILE A 46 27.21 -4.34 -4.38
N SER A 47 26.71 -5.57 -4.19
CA SER A 47 25.47 -6.06 -4.81
C SER A 47 24.23 -5.34 -4.28
N SER A 48 23.14 -5.29 -5.05
CA SER A 48 21.92 -4.55 -4.66
C SER A 48 21.22 -5.12 -3.42
N ASP A 49 21.51 -6.37 -3.05
CA ASP A 49 21.05 -7.03 -1.82
C ASP A 49 21.98 -6.81 -0.60
N GLY A 50 23.13 -6.15 -0.80
CA GLY A 50 24.12 -5.88 0.23
C GLY A 50 24.89 -7.11 0.74
N GLN A 51 24.78 -8.27 0.09
CA GLN A 51 25.38 -9.53 0.57
C GLN A 51 26.79 -9.78 0.02
N PHE A 52 27.07 -9.30 -1.19
CA PHE A 52 28.32 -9.55 -1.89
C PHE A 52 29.04 -8.26 -2.28
N ALA A 53 30.35 -8.35 -2.45
CA ALA A 53 31.14 -7.35 -3.16
C ALA A 53 31.85 -7.95 -4.35
N LEU A 54 32.00 -7.17 -5.41
CA LEU A 54 32.79 -7.51 -6.58
C LEU A 54 33.95 -6.52 -6.70
N SER A 55 35.15 -7.03 -6.93
CA SER A 55 36.34 -6.21 -7.14
C SER A 55 37.04 -6.50 -8.46
N GLY A 56 37.54 -5.45 -9.11
CA GLY A 56 38.45 -5.53 -10.26
C GLY A 56 39.89 -5.27 -9.82
N SER A 57 40.86 -5.95 -10.44
CA SER A 57 42.28 -5.77 -10.14
C SER A 57 43.17 -5.70 -11.35
N TRP A 58 44.31 -5.03 -11.17
CA TRP A 58 45.44 -5.01 -12.07
C TRP A 58 46.12 -6.39 -12.21
N ASP A 59 45.71 -7.42 -11.46
CA ASP A 59 46.12 -8.81 -11.70
C ASP A 59 45.36 -9.50 -12.86
N GLY A 60 44.53 -8.75 -13.60
CA GLY A 60 43.75 -9.26 -14.73
C GLY A 60 42.53 -10.09 -14.32
N THR A 61 42.20 -10.14 -13.02
CA THR A 61 41.07 -10.94 -12.51
C THR A 61 40.07 -10.11 -11.73
N LEU A 62 38.83 -10.57 -11.69
CA LEU A 62 37.81 -10.08 -10.77
C LEU A 62 37.66 -11.07 -9.60
N ARG A 63 37.17 -10.62 -8.46
CA ARG A 63 36.78 -11.48 -7.33
C ARG A 63 35.41 -11.08 -6.78
N LEU A 64 34.57 -12.09 -6.56
CA LEU A 64 33.31 -11.98 -5.81
C LEU A 64 33.57 -12.42 -4.37
N TRP A 65 33.18 -11.60 -3.42
CA TRP A 65 33.39 -11.76 -1.99
C TRP A 65 32.04 -11.86 -1.27
N ASP A 66 31.91 -12.82 -0.37
CA ASP A 66 30.83 -12.83 0.63
C ASP A 66 31.21 -11.86 1.75
N LEU A 67 30.39 -10.83 1.98
CA LEU A 67 30.68 -9.78 2.95
C LEU A 67 30.46 -10.23 4.41
N THR A 68 29.69 -11.29 4.63
CA THR A 68 29.45 -11.85 5.96
C THR A 68 30.68 -12.65 6.43
N THR A 69 31.18 -13.54 5.59
CA THR A 69 32.35 -14.39 5.89
C THR A 69 33.67 -13.67 5.63
N GLY A 70 33.70 -12.71 4.71
CA GLY A 70 34.92 -12.05 4.24
C GLY A 70 35.79 -12.93 3.33
N THR A 71 35.24 -14.01 2.75
CA THR A 71 35.98 -14.93 1.88
C THR A 71 35.70 -14.67 0.39
N THR A 72 36.65 -15.01 -0.49
CA THR A 72 36.38 -15.00 -1.94
C THR A 72 35.49 -16.18 -2.29
N THR A 73 34.26 -15.91 -2.72
CA THR A 73 33.31 -16.91 -3.21
C THR A 73 33.67 -17.39 -4.62
N ARG A 74 34.11 -16.48 -5.51
CA ARG A 74 34.57 -16.82 -6.88
C ARG A 74 35.68 -15.88 -7.37
N ARG A 75 36.53 -16.39 -8.26
CA ARG A 75 37.53 -15.64 -9.04
C ARG A 75 37.19 -15.76 -10.53
N PHE A 76 37.22 -14.64 -11.24
CA PHE A 76 36.88 -14.54 -12.66
C PHE A 76 38.18 -14.29 -13.42
N VAL A 77 38.54 -15.20 -14.31
CA VAL A 77 39.80 -15.16 -15.08
C VAL A 77 39.45 -15.07 -16.56
N GLY A 78 40.08 -14.16 -17.29
CA GLY A 78 39.86 -14.03 -18.74
C GLY A 78 40.17 -12.67 -19.34
N HIS A 79 40.46 -11.64 -18.53
CA HIS A 79 41.17 -10.45 -19.02
C HIS A 79 42.68 -10.71 -19.06
N THR A 80 43.37 -10.08 -20.01
CA THR A 80 44.82 -10.26 -20.24
C THR A 80 45.68 -9.11 -19.74
N LYS A 81 45.06 -8.03 -19.25
CA LYS A 81 45.69 -6.87 -18.61
C LYS A 81 44.78 -6.31 -17.52
N ASP A 82 45.23 -5.24 -16.87
CA ASP A 82 44.58 -4.57 -15.76
C ASP A 82 43.05 -4.44 -15.94
N VAL A 83 42.26 -4.99 -15.02
CA VAL A 83 40.84 -4.62 -14.89
C VAL A 83 40.80 -3.22 -14.28
N LEU A 84 39.93 -2.36 -14.79
CA LEU A 84 39.86 -0.93 -14.43
C LEU A 84 38.54 -0.55 -13.76
N SER A 85 37.41 -1.15 -14.16
CA SER A 85 36.10 -0.97 -13.53
C SER A 85 35.27 -2.26 -13.55
N VAL A 86 34.35 -2.40 -12.59
CA VAL A 86 33.42 -3.53 -12.44
C VAL A 86 32.02 -3.06 -12.00
N ALA A 87 30.95 -3.68 -12.48
CA ALA A 87 29.58 -3.39 -12.02
C ALA A 87 28.67 -4.63 -11.98
N PHE A 88 27.63 -4.59 -11.14
CA PHE A 88 26.53 -5.56 -11.08
C PHE A 88 25.32 -5.08 -11.88
N SER A 89 24.52 -6.01 -12.40
CA SER A 89 23.12 -5.73 -12.76
C SER A 89 22.26 -5.58 -11.50
N SER A 90 21.18 -4.81 -11.58
CA SER A 90 20.27 -4.56 -10.44
C SER A 90 19.63 -5.83 -9.85
N ASP A 91 19.48 -6.89 -10.64
CA ASP A 91 19.00 -8.22 -10.23
C ASP A 91 20.10 -9.15 -9.65
N ASN A 92 21.34 -8.66 -9.54
CA ASN A 92 22.55 -9.39 -9.13
C ASN A 92 22.88 -10.66 -9.94
N ARG A 93 22.31 -10.85 -11.14
CA ARG A 93 22.57 -12.05 -11.98
C ARG A 93 23.72 -11.91 -12.95
N GLN A 94 24.10 -10.67 -13.29
CA GLN A 94 25.10 -10.35 -14.29
C GLN A 94 26.15 -9.38 -13.74
N ILE A 95 27.35 -9.48 -14.30
CA ILE A 95 28.52 -8.69 -13.93
C ILE A 95 29.15 -8.18 -15.22
N VAL A 96 29.59 -6.92 -15.26
CA VAL A 96 30.44 -6.39 -16.33
C VAL A 96 31.80 -5.98 -15.79
N SER A 97 32.83 -6.07 -16.62
CA SER A 97 34.16 -5.51 -16.35
C SER A 97 34.81 -4.93 -17.59
N GLY A 98 35.58 -3.87 -17.40
CA GLY A 98 36.38 -3.23 -18.43
C GLY A 98 37.86 -3.34 -18.10
N SER A 99 38.69 -3.59 -19.11
CA SER A 99 40.12 -3.82 -18.95
C SER A 99 40.96 -3.06 -19.96
N ARG A 100 42.19 -2.79 -19.54
CA ARG A 100 43.28 -2.23 -20.35
C ARG A 100 43.73 -3.17 -21.48
N ASP A 101 43.21 -4.39 -21.54
CA ASP A 101 43.34 -5.27 -22.71
C ASP A 101 42.47 -4.83 -23.91
N LYS A 102 41.79 -3.68 -23.78
CA LYS A 102 40.84 -3.10 -24.74
C LYS A 102 39.54 -3.90 -24.85
N THR A 103 39.19 -4.70 -23.84
CA THR A 103 37.93 -5.44 -23.83
C THR A 103 37.02 -5.10 -22.66
N ILE A 104 35.72 -5.16 -22.94
CA ILE A 104 34.65 -5.19 -21.94
C ILE A 104 34.06 -6.60 -21.96
N LYS A 105 33.90 -7.21 -20.79
CA LYS A 105 33.39 -8.59 -20.64
C LYS A 105 32.15 -8.62 -19.78
N LEU A 106 31.12 -9.32 -20.26
CA LEU A 106 29.92 -9.64 -19.49
C LEU A 106 30.04 -11.07 -18.95
N TRP A 107 29.76 -11.23 -17.66
CA TRP A 107 29.85 -12.49 -16.92
C TRP A 107 28.52 -12.81 -16.25
N ASN A 108 28.26 -14.09 -15.99
CA ASN A 108 27.31 -14.48 -14.95
C ASN A 108 28.00 -14.57 -13.58
N THR A 109 27.24 -14.55 -12.49
CA THR A 109 27.75 -14.78 -11.13
C THR A 109 28.37 -16.17 -10.90
N LEU A 110 28.29 -17.07 -11.88
CA LEU A 110 28.95 -18.39 -11.84
C LEU A 110 30.41 -18.35 -12.32
N GLY A 111 30.89 -17.22 -12.87
CA GLY A 111 32.27 -17.08 -13.36
C GLY A 111 32.46 -17.27 -14.86
N VAL A 112 31.37 -17.48 -15.61
CA VAL A 112 31.42 -17.70 -17.06
C VAL A 112 31.27 -16.37 -17.80
N CYS A 113 32.26 -16.03 -18.63
CA CYS A 113 32.16 -14.92 -19.58
C CYS A 113 31.17 -15.30 -20.70
N LYS A 114 30.11 -14.51 -20.87
CA LYS A 114 29.09 -14.68 -21.92
C LYS A 114 29.47 -13.95 -23.21
N TYR A 115 29.98 -12.72 -23.08
CA TYR A 115 30.33 -11.86 -24.21
C TYR A 115 31.62 -11.10 -23.92
N THR A 116 32.40 -10.87 -24.97
CA THR A 116 33.57 -9.97 -24.97
C THR A 116 33.36 -8.97 -26.11
N VAL A 117 33.45 -7.68 -25.80
CA VAL A 117 33.45 -6.57 -26.76
C VAL A 117 34.85 -5.98 -26.77
N GLN A 118 35.38 -5.58 -27.93
CA GLN A 118 36.75 -5.09 -28.09
C GLN A 118 36.77 -3.71 -28.74
N ASP A 119 37.55 -2.76 -28.19
CA ASP A 119 37.81 -1.45 -28.78
C ASP A 119 38.87 -1.54 -29.90
N GLU A 120 38.46 -1.21 -31.12
CA GLU A 120 39.32 -1.16 -32.31
C GLU A 120 40.05 0.19 -32.46
N LEU A 121 39.61 1.25 -31.78
CA LEU A 121 40.13 2.62 -31.96
C LEU A 121 41.32 2.95 -31.05
N GLY A 122 41.65 2.07 -30.09
CA GLY A 122 42.94 2.04 -29.41
C GLY A 122 43.19 3.14 -28.38
N ARG A 123 42.16 3.84 -27.93
CA ARG A 123 42.24 4.92 -26.93
C ARG A 123 41.77 4.41 -25.56
N GLY A 124 42.64 3.62 -24.94
CA GLY A 124 42.39 3.04 -23.61
C GLY A 124 42.51 4.07 -22.48
N GLU A 125 41.45 4.84 -22.23
CA GLU A 125 41.25 5.60 -20.99
C GLU A 125 40.23 4.92 -20.08
N LYS A 126 40.09 5.42 -18.84
CA LYS A 126 39.26 4.79 -17.80
C LYS A 126 37.79 5.18 -18.00
N GLU A 127 37.00 4.28 -18.58
CA GLU A 127 35.54 4.42 -18.66
C GLU A 127 34.87 3.88 -17.39
N ASP A 128 33.95 4.64 -16.81
CA ASP A 128 33.06 4.15 -15.74
C ASP A 128 31.96 3.29 -16.37
N LEU A 129 31.84 2.04 -15.92
CA LEU A 129 30.86 1.09 -16.44
C LEU A 129 29.61 1.08 -15.58
N THR A 130 28.44 1.19 -16.22
CA THR A 130 27.15 0.98 -15.55
C THR A 130 26.34 -0.08 -16.28
N LEU A 131 25.62 -0.92 -15.53
CA LEU A 131 24.63 -1.88 -16.04
C LEU A 131 23.23 -1.36 -15.72
N ASP A 132 22.83 -0.27 -16.38
CA ASP A 132 21.40 0.11 -16.43
C ASP A 132 20.67 -0.91 -17.32
N PRO A 133 19.62 -1.60 -16.84
CA PRO A 133 18.81 -2.50 -17.68
C PRO A 133 18.12 -1.80 -18.88
N ASP A 134 18.04 -0.47 -18.91
CA ASP A 134 17.34 0.29 -19.96
C ASP A 134 18.22 0.84 -21.09
N SER A 135 19.55 0.76 -21.03
CA SER A 135 20.45 1.21 -22.13
C SER A 135 20.66 0.16 -23.23
N ALA A 136 19.57 -0.47 -23.67
CA ALA A 136 19.55 -1.52 -24.69
C ALA A 136 19.76 -1.02 -26.14
N ASN A 137 20.71 -0.10 -26.36
CA ASN A 137 21.35 0.11 -27.66
C ASN A 137 22.78 0.64 -27.49
N HIS A 138 23.78 -0.17 -27.87
CA HIS A 138 25.20 0.08 -27.67
C HIS A 138 25.79 1.29 -28.45
N LEU A 139 24.98 1.96 -29.28
CA LEU A 139 25.38 3.13 -30.07
C LEU A 139 24.86 4.47 -29.54
N LEU A 140 24.01 4.49 -28.51
CA LEU A 140 23.39 5.72 -27.97
C LEU A 140 23.67 5.87 -26.48
N ILE A 141 24.46 6.89 -26.13
CA ILE A 141 24.87 7.20 -24.75
C ILE A 141 24.32 8.58 -24.37
N LEU A 142 23.41 8.64 -23.41
CA LEU A 142 22.97 9.90 -22.79
C LEU A 142 24.01 10.35 -21.74
N SER A 143 24.20 11.67 -21.58
CA SER A 143 24.96 12.21 -20.45
C SER A 143 24.16 12.15 -19.16
N ALA A 144 24.86 12.04 -18.02
CA ALA A 144 24.24 11.91 -16.69
C ALA A 144 23.40 13.12 -16.24
N ASP A 145 23.55 14.28 -16.89
CA ASP A 145 22.73 15.48 -16.69
C ASP A 145 21.47 15.50 -17.57
N LEU A 146 21.27 14.48 -18.41
CA LEU A 146 20.19 14.36 -19.40
C LEU A 146 20.13 15.50 -20.43
N LYS A 147 21.20 16.30 -20.59
CA LYS A 147 21.24 17.46 -21.51
C LYS A 147 21.96 17.20 -22.82
N THR A 148 22.68 16.10 -22.96
CA THR A 148 23.36 15.77 -24.22
C THR A 148 23.24 14.28 -24.56
N VAL A 149 23.16 13.99 -25.86
CA VAL A 149 23.25 12.62 -26.38
C VAL A 149 24.46 12.47 -27.28
N ARG A 150 25.11 11.32 -27.18
CA ARG A 150 26.18 10.88 -28.07
C ARG A 150 25.72 9.67 -28.87
N MET A 151 25.91 9.75 -30.19
CA MET A 151 25.72 8.62 -31.09
C MET A 151 26.97 8.48 -31.95
N GLY A 152 27.79 7.46 -31.68
CA GLY A 152 29.13 7.35 -32.22
C GLY A 152 29.97 8.62 -31.99
N CYS A 153 30.58 9.15 -33.05
CA CYS A 153 31.53 10.27 -32.96
C CYS A 153 30.91 11.67 -32.84
N ARG A 154 29.59 11.83 -32.70
CA ARG A 154 28.93 13.15 -32.56
C ARG A 154 28.23 13.33 -31.21
N LYS A 155 28.37 14.54 -30.65
CA LYS A 155 27.67 15.05 -29.45
C LYS A 155 26.66 16.09 -29.88
N GLN A 156 25.44 16.06 -29.34
CA GLN A 156 24.43 17.10 -29.55
C GLN A 156 23.71 17.44 -28.23
N GLU A 157 23.38 18.72 -28.05
CA GLU A 157 22.69 19.24 -26.87
C GLU A 157 21.16 19.20 -27.07
N LEU A 158 20.43 18.95 -25.97
CA LEU A 158 19.00 18.69 -25.94
C LEU A 158 18.24 19.95 -25.47
N PRO A 159 17.14 20.35 -26.14
CA PRO A 159 16.38 21.55 -25.78
C PRO A 159 15.40 21.33 -24.61
N ASP A 160 15.09 22.39 -23.86
CA ASP A 160 14.44 22.29 -22.54
C ASP A 160 12.93 21.93 -22.53
N ASN A 161 12.15 22.07 -23.62
CA ASN A 161 10.71 21.69 -23.61
C ASN A 161 10.03 21.61 -25.00
N PRO A 162 9.42 20.46 -25.37
CA PRO A 162 8.59 20.37 -26.58
C PRO A 162 7.29 19.48 -26.45
N LYS A 163 6.27 19.65 -27.32
CA LYS A 163 4.91 19.01 -27.32
C LYS A 163 4.85 17.64 -28.08
N ARG A 164 3.78 17.26 -28.82
CA ARG A 164 3.70 16.02 -29.66
C ARG A 164 2.41 15.87 -30.52
N PHE A 165 2.52 15.51 -31.81
CA PHE A 165 1.45 14.79 -32.57
C PHE A 165 1.90 13.49 -33.31
N ASP A 166 1.51 13.27 -34.57
CA ASP A 166 0.86 12.00 -34.96
C ASP A 166 1.03 11.49 -36.41
N THR A 167 0.98 10.16 -36.59
CA THR A 167 0.29 9.40 -37.67
C THR A 167 0.43 7.87 -37.45
N ASN A 168 -0.33 7.08 -38.22
CA ASN A 168 -0.53 5.63 -38.08
C ASN A 168 0.71 4.76 -37.83
N SER A 169 0.68 3.95 -36.77
CA SER A 169 1.59 2.81 -36.54
C SER A 169 0.90 1.69 -35.75
N ARG A 170 1.42 0.45 -35.84
CA ARG A 170 0.84 -0.72 -35.16
C ARG A 170 1.71 -1.15 -33.96
N VAL A 171 1.15 -1.07 -32.77
CA VAL A 171 1.77 -1.62 -31.55
C VAL A 171 1.74 -3.15 -31.61
N LEU A 172 2.91 -3.77 -31.40
CA LEU A 172 3.09 -5.22 -31.32
C LEU A 172 3.11 -5.73 -29.88
N ALA A 173 3.77 -5.00 -28.97
CA ALA A 173 3.89 -5.35 -27.56
C ALA A 173 4.12 -4.11 -26.67
N SER A 174 3.83 -4.24 -25.37
CA SER A 174 4.09 -3.21 -24.36
C SER A 174 4.49 -3.84 -23.02
N ALA A 175 5.43 -3.22 -22.30
CA ALA A 175 5.82 -3.60 -20.94
C ALA A 175 6.01 -2.35 -20.06
N GLY A 176 5.71 -2.45 -18.77
CA GLY A 176 5.98 -1.41 -17.78
C GLY A 176 7.04 -1.88 -16.79
N PHE A 177 7.92 -0.97 -16.37
CA PHE A 177 8.97 -1.25 -15.38
C PHE A 177 8.70 -0.49 -14.08
N SER A 178 9.24 -1.01 -12.97
CA SER A 178 9.08 -0.42 -11.63
C SER A 178 9.74 0.96 -11.48
N SER A 179 10.61 1.36 -12.42
CA SER A 179 11.19 2.70 -12.54
C SER A 179 10.23 3.76 -13.11
N GLY A 180 8.96 3.42 -13.34
CA GLY A 180 8.01 4.27 -14.07
C GLY A 180 8.25 4.32 -15.58
N ARG A 181 9.34 3.70 -16.07
CA ARG A 181 9.65 3.59 -17.50
C ARG A 181 8.67 2.66 -18.20
N HIS A 182 8.29 3.03 -19.42
CA HIS A 182 7.35 2.26 -20.24
C HIS A 182 7.95 1.93 -21.61
N PHE A 183 7.83 0.68 -22.01
CA PHE A 183 8.32 0.11 -23.26
C PHE A 183 7.18 -0.20 -24.23
N TRP A 184 7.37 0.15 -25.49
CA TRP A 184 6.50 -0.24 -26.60
C TRP A 184 7.33 -0.73 -27.80
N GLU A 185 6.96 -1.87 -28.39
CA GLU A 185 7.49 -2.35 -29.67
C GLU A 185 6.47 -2.06 -30.78
N VAL A 186 6.93 -1.38 -31.85
CA VAL A 186 6.07 -0.86 -32.91
C VAL A 186 6.58 -1.34 -34.27
N GLU A 187 5.65 -1.79 -35.12
CA GLU A 187 5.93 -2.24 -36.49
C GLU A 187 6.09 -1.06 -37.45
N VAL A 188 7.14 -1.09 -38.28
CA VAL A 188 7.41 -0.07 -39.29
C VAL A 188 6.76 -0.49 -40.61
N GLY A 189 5.86 0.35 -41.13
CA GLY A 189 5.15 0.09 -42.39
C GLY A 189 6.07 0.19 -43.64
N PRO A 190 5.69 -0.45 -44.77
CA PRO A 190 6.55 -0.55 -45.95
C PRO A 190 6.64 0.72 -46.81
N SER A 191 5.85 1.77 -46.53
CA SER A 191 5.84 3.04 -47.27
C SER A 191 7.00 3.97 -46.88
N ASP A 192 7.63 4.63 -47.85
CA ASP A 192 8.82 5.51 -47.68
C ASP A 192 8.54 6.87 -47.00
N GLY A 193 7.67 6.90 -46.00
CA GLY A 193 7.22 8.13 -45.33
C GLY A 193 6.60 7.87 -43.96
N TRP A 194 7.37 7.29 -43.05
CA TRP A 194 6.97 7.09 -41.64
C TRP A 194 7.78 7.99 -40.70
N ALA A 195 7.16 8.32 -39.56
CA ALA A 195 7.75 9.07 -38.45
C ALA A 195 7.25 8.45 -37.13
N PHE A 196 8.01 8.61 -36.05
CA PHE A 196 7.63 8.11 -34.72
C PHE A 196 7.61 9.27 -33.69
N GLY A 197 6.74 9.20 -32.68
CA GLY A 197 6.71 10.19 -31.59
C GLY A 197 6.12 9.63 -30.29
N VAL A 198 6.79 9.89 -29.16
CA VAL A 198 6.45 9.31 -27.83
C VAL A 198 5.33 10.12 -27.13
N ALA A 199 4.69 9.63 -26.05
CA ALA A 199 3.53 10.29 -25.40
C ALA A 199 3.57 10.25 -23.87
N LYS A 200 3.12 11.31 -23.17
CA LYS A 200 3.12 11.39 -21.69
C LYS A 200 1.81 10.90 -21.01
N GLU A 201 0.82 10.39 -21.75
CA GLU A 201 -0.39 9.81 -21.14
C GLU A 201 -0.83 8.49 -21.77
N SER A 202 -1.49 7.67 -20.97
CA SER A 202 -1.83 6.28 -21.28
C SER A 202 -2.89 6.13 -22.37
N VAL A 203 -2.68 5.23 -23.33
CA VAL A 203 -3.71 4.81 -24.28
C VAL A 203 -3.98 3.31 -24.20
N ARG A 204 -5.14 2.94 -23.63
CA ARG A 204 -5.80 1.64 -23.84
C ARG A 204 -7.09 1.85 -24.64
N ARG A 205 -7.03 1.82 -25.98
CA ARG A 205 -8.22 1.71 -26.85
C ARG A 205 -7.93 0.86 -28.10
N LYS A 206 -8.94 0.14 -28.60
CA LYS A 206 -8.94 -0.54 -29.90
C LYS A 206 -9.72 0.32 -30.91
N GLY A 207 -9.10 0.75 -32.01
CA GLY A 207 -9.75 1.52 -33.09
C GLY A 207 -8.78 2.42 -33.87
N LEU A 208 -9.21 2.91 -35.04
CA LEU A 208 -8.46 3.81 -35.95
C LEU A 208 -9.16 5.17 -36.08
N THR A 209 -8.41 6.29 -36.17
CA THR A 209 -8.63 7.56 -36.94
C THR A 209 -7.64 8.68 -36.47
N GLN A 210 -7.43 9.71 -37.32
CA GLN A 210 -6.32 10.72 -37.37
C GLN A 210 -6.34 11.91 -36.37
N PHE A 211 -5.18 12.62 -36.26
CA PHE A 211 -4.96 13.88 -35.52
C PHE A 211 -4.09 14.92 -36.29
N SER A 212 -3.92 16.15 -35.74
CA SER A 212 -3.00 17.22 -36.18
C SER A 212 -2.89 18.36 -35.12
N PRO A 213 -1.97 19.35 -35.26
CA PRO A 213 -0.67 19.56 -34.58
C PRO A 213 -0.78 20.26 -33.18
N GLU A 214 0.25 20.51 -32.35
CA GLU A 214 1.71 20.71 -32.59
C GLU A 214 2.69 19.88 -31.71
N GLU A 215 3.85 20.45 -31.35
CA GLU A 215 5.15 19.79 -31.55
C GLU A 215 6.18 20.05 -30.43
N GLY A 216 7.11 19.14 -30.10
CA GLY A 216 7.28 17.76 -30.59
C GLY A 216 8.06 16.86 -29.62
N ILE A 217 8.17 15.58 -29.95
CA ILE A 217 9.15 14.64 -29.39
C ILE A 217 9.92 14.09 -30.60
N TRP A 218 11.13 13.54 -30.39
CA TRP A 218 12.01 13.04 -31.45
C TRP A 218 11.33 12.11 -32.46
N ALA A 219 11.48 12.42 -33.75
CA ALA A 219 11.08 11.56 -34.86
C ALA A 219 12.29 11.10 -35.70
N VAL A 220 12.33 9.80 -36.02
CA VAL A 220 13.17 9.23 -37.08
C VAL A 220 12.33 9.15 -38.35
N GLN A 221 12.77 9.83 -39.41
CA GLN A 221 12.13 9.78 -40.72
C GLN A 221 13.04 9.05 -41.71
N GLN A 222 12.49 8.09 -42.46
CA GLN A 222 13.17 7.50 -43.62
C GLN A 222 12.73 8.22 -44.90
N ASN A 223 13.69 8.60 -45.75
CA ASN A 223 13.42 9.17 -47.08
C ASN A 223 14.54 8.74 -48.05
N GLY A 224 14.18 8.11 -49.18
CA GLY A 224 15.13 7.68 -50.21
C GLY A 224 16.22 6.71 -49.70
N GLY A 225 15.87 5.83 -48.76
CA GLY A 225 16.81 4.88 -48.13
C GLY A 225 17.74 5.49 -47.06
N ARG A 226 17.68 6.81 -46.81
CA ARG A 226 18.44 7.48 -45.74
C ARG A 226 17.54 7.84 -44.57
N TYR A 227 18.10 7.84 -43.37
CA TYR A 227 17.40 8.20 -42.14
C TYR A 227 17.76 9.61 -41.69
N TRP A 228 16.82 10.26 -41.01
CA TRP A 228 16.97 11.61 -40.51
C TRP A 228 16.37 11.72 -39.11
N ALA A 229 17.13 12.32 -38.18
CA ALA A 229 16.55 12.84 -36.95
C ALA A 229 15.90 14.19 -37.29
N VAL A 230 14.62 14.33 -36.93
CA VAL A 230 13.85 15.56 -37.17
C VAL A 230 13.51 16.19 -35.82
N THR A 231 14.13 17.34 -35.55
CA THR A 231 13.75 18.24 -34.46
C THR A 231 13.60 19.63 -35.06
N SER A 232 12.37 20.15 -35.08
CA SER A 232 12.08 21.41 -35.76
C SER A 232 13.02 22.55 -35.31
N PRO A 233 13.69 23.29 -36.21
CA PRO A 233 13.59 23.23 -37.68
C PRO A 233 14.72 22.44 -38.38
N GLN A 234 15.61 21.75 -37.64
CA GLN A 234 16.79 21.10 -38.20
C GLN A 234 16.58 19.60 -38.48
N ARG A 235 17.11 19.13 -39.62
CA ARG A 235 17.13 17.71 -40.00
C ARG A 235 18.58 17.23 -40.04
N THR A 236 18.94 16.31 -39.16
CA THR A 236 20.29 15.74 -39.09
C THR A 236 20.29 14.36 -39.75
N PRO A 237 21.15 14.09 -40.76
CA PRO A 237 21.22 12.78 -41.37
C PRO A 237 21.79 11.74 -40.40
N LEU A 238 21.16 10.57 -40.35
CA LEU A 238 21.55 9.42 -39.56
C LEU A 238 22.09 8.34 -40.50
N CYS A 239 23.32 7.89 -40.25
CA CYS A 239 23.83 6.67 -40.88
C CYS A 239 23.31 5.46 -40.10
N VAL A 240 22.62 4.56 -40.79
CA VAL A 240 22.14 3.27 -40.26
C VAL A 240 22.33 2.25 -41.37
N ASP A 241 23.07 1.19 -41.11
CA ASP A 241 23.60 0.32 -42.17
C ASP A 241 22.56 -0.63 -42.79
N HIS A 242 21.36 -0.72 -42.21
CA HIS A 242 20.28 -1.65 -42.61
C HIS A 242 18.87 -1.02 -42.61
N LYS A 243 17.90 -1.67 -43.29
CA LYS A 243 16.49 -1.22 -43.29
C LYS A 243 15.79 -1.64 -41.99
N LEU A 244 15.28 -0.68 -41.22
CA LEU A 244 14.57 -0.91 -39.95
C LEU A 244 13.16 -1.44 -40.22
N SER A 245 12.80 -2.57 -39.61
CA SER A 245 11.46 -3.20 -39.69
C SER A 245 10.65 -3.07 -38.40
N ARG A 246 11.30 -2.78 -37.27
CA ARG A 246 10.69 -2.52 -35.96
C ARG A 246 11.46 -1.44 -35.24
N VAL A 247 10.76 -0.63 -34.46
CA VAL A 247 11.35 0.38 -33.58
C VAL A 247 10.85 0.15 -32.16
N ARG A 248 11.77 0.32 -31.19
CA ARG A 248 11.50 0.21 -29.76
C ARG A 248 11.51 1.58 -29.14
N VAL A 249 10.55 1.80 -28.26
CA VAL A 249 10.16 3.13 -27.79
C VAL A 249 10.17 3.12 -26.29
N TYR A 250 10.96 4.02 -25.71
CA TYR A 250 11.15 4.14 -24.27
C TYR A 250 10.59 5.49 -23.80
N LEU A 251 9.80 5.43 -22.74
CA LEU A 251 9.36 6.59 -21.97
C LEU A 251 10.06 6.58 -20.62
N ASP A 252 10.59 7.74 -20.23
CA ASP A 252 11.02 8.02 -18.87
C ASP A 252 10.13 9.13 -18.28
N TYR A 253 9.80 9.02 -17.00
CA TYR A 253 9.02 10.01 -16.25
C TYR A 253 9.89 10.78 -15.23
N GLU A 254 11.17 10.41 -15.06
CA GLU A 254 12.16 11.07 -14.20
C GLU A 254 12.67 12.40 -14.77
N ALA A 255 11.80 13.41 -14.81
CA ALA A 255 12.17 14.80 -15.09
C ALA A 255 11.30 15.82 -14.32
N LEU A 256 10.96 15.50 -13.06
CA LEU A 256 10.07 16.33 -12.22
C LEU A 256 10.73 16.94 -10.98
N LEU A 257 11.97 16.53 -10.62
CA LEU A 257 12.60 16.98 -9.38
C LEU A 257 13.40 18.31 -9.45
N GLN A 258 13.74 18.81 -10.64
CA GLN A 258 14.60 20.01 -10.77
C GLN A 258 13.91 21.29 -11.31
N ILE A 259 12.69 21.20 -11.86
CA ILE A 259 11.95 22.38 -12.38
C ILE A 259 11.02 23.01 -11.32
N LEU A 260 10.80 22.33 -10.19
CA LEU A 260 9.96 22.80 -9.07
C LEU A 260 10.41 24.10 -8.37
N LEU A 261 11.59 24.63 -8.70
CA LEU A 261 12.13 25.88 -8.13
C LEU A 261 11.71 27.16 -8.89
N LEU A 262 11.11 27.09 -10.09
CA LEU A 262 10.90 28.29 -10.93
C LEU A 262 9.50 28.52 -11.50
N VAL A 263 8.56 27.55 -11.41
CA VAL A 263 7.15 27.76 -11.78
C VAL A 263 6.24 27.73 -10.54
N GLY A 264 6.66 28.46 -9.52
CA GLY A 264 5.89 28.69 -8.29
C GLY A 264 4.75 29.72 -8.44
N LEU A 265 4.14 29.83 -9.63
CA LEU A 265 2.97 30.65 -9.92
C LEU A 265 2.23 30.07 -11.13
N LEU A 266 0.89 29.99 -11.01
CA LEU A 266 -0.07 29.72 -12.11
C LEU A 266 -0.13 28.30 -12.72
N SER A 267 -0.52 27.30 -11.91
CA SER A 267 -1.74 26.52 -12.19
C SER A 267 -2.12 25.61 -11.01
N ALA A 268 -3.40 25.49 -10.71
CA ALA A 268 -3.91 24.61 -9.65
C ALA A 268 -4.31 23.23 -10.19
N LYS A 269 -4.29 22.22 -9.31
CA LYS A 269 -4.80 20.82 -9.47
C LYS A 269 -3.87 19.78 -10.12
N ARG A 270 -2.88 19.32 -9.35
CA ARG A 270 -2.82 17.92 -8.82
C ARG A 270 -1.62 17.81 -7.88
N PHE A 271 -1.88 17.79 -6.57
CA PHE A 271 -0.84 17.52 -5.57
C PHE A 271 -0.66 16.00 -5.44
N SER A 272 0.56 15.51 -5.62
CA SER A 272 0.97 14.19 -5.10
C SER A 272 1.01 14.23 -3.57
N SER A 273 0.85 13.06 -2.97
CA SER A 273 0.45 12.83 -1.59
C SER A 273 1.48 13.22 -0.53
N PHE A 274 1.09 13.06 0.73
CA PHE A 274 1.98 12.81 1.88
C PHE A 274 2.96 11.64 1.55
N PRO A 275 4.09 11.36 2.24
CA PRO A 275 5.09 10.45 1.69
C PRO A 275 4.55 9.02 1.59
N ASP A 276 4.05 8.65 0.40
CA ASP A 276 3.30 7.41 0.19
C ASP A 276 4.15 6.20 0.58
N TYR A 277 5.46 6.28 0.33
CA TYR A 277 6.46 5.30 0.72
C TYR A 277 6.53 5.04 2.25
N CYS A 278 6.24 6.03 3.11
CA CYS A 278 6.24 5.79 4.57
C CYS A 278 4.88 5.26 5.07
N LEU A 279 3.75 5.66 4.45
CA LEU A 279 2.42 5.30 4.94
C LEU A 279 1.85 3.99 4.34
N HIS A 280 2.42 3.50 3.24
CA HIS A 280 1.98 2.29 2.55
C HIS A 280 3.02 1.16 2.66
N ASP A 281 2.56 -0.08 2.62
CA ASP A 281 3.44 -1.23 2.80
C ASP A 281 4.34 -1.49 1.59
N GLN A 282 5.63 -1.66 1.86
CA GLN A 282 6.65 -1.98 0.86
C GLN A 282 6.50 -3.39 0.24
N ASP A 283 5.71 -4.27 0.85
CA ASP A 283 5.38 -5.61 0.34
C ASP A 283 3.97 -5.68 -0.29
N TYR A 284 3.22 -4.58 -0.41
CA TYR A 284 1.81 -4.63 -0.85
C TYR A 284 1.63 -5.31 -2.22
N GLU A 285 2.54 -5.09 -3.18
CA GLU A 285 2.53 -5.77 -4.48
C GLU A 285 2.89 -7.26 -4.37
N ASP A 286 3.83 -7.63 -3.49
CA ASP A 286 4.17 -9.03 -3.22
C ASP A 286 2.94 -9.78 -2.66
N LEU A 287 2.18 -9.14 -1.76
CA LEU A 287 0.95 -9.67 -1.19
C LEU A 287 -0.19 -9.73 -2.22
N LEU A 288 -0.31 -8.72 -3.08
CA LEU A 288 -1.30 -8.71 -4.17
C LEU A 288 -1.04 -9.84 -5.15
N LYS A 289 0.22 -10.13 -5.44
CA LYS A 289 0.61 -11.28 -6.26
C LYS A 289 0.20 -12.61 -5.61
N ILE A 290 0.44 -12.80 -4.31
CA ILE A 290 -0.02 -14.01 -3.58
C ILE A 290 -1.55 -14.13 -3.61
N VAL A 291 -2.29 -13.01 -3.54
CA VAL A 291 -3.76 -13.04 -3.65
C VAL A 291 -4.23 -13.38 -5.07
N GLN A 292 -3.52 -12.94 -6.11
CA GLN A 292 -3.84 -13.21 -7.52
C GLN A 292 -3.49 -14.63 -7.99
N GLU A 293 -2.29 -15.10 -7.62
CA GLU A 293 -1.72 -16.37 -8.10
C GLU A 293 -1.94 -17.53 -7.12
N GLY A 294 -2.20 -17.23 -5.85
CA GLY A 294 -2.17 -18.20 -4.75
C GLY A 294 -0.78 -18.34 -4.13
N LEU A 295 -0.68 -19.17 -3.09
CA LEU A 295 0.59 -19.72 -2.62
C LEU A 295 0.95 -20.94 -3.49
N GLU A 296 2.24 -21.20 -3.66
CA GLU A 296 2.74 -22.37 -4.37
C GLU A 296 2.33 -23.70 -3.70
N PRO A 297 2.33 -24.85 -4.43
CA PRO A 297 2.02 -26.14 -3.84
C PRO A 297 3.00 -26.50 -2.71
N ALA A 298 2.47 -26.80 -1.52
CA ALA A 298 3.27 -27.06 -0.33
C ALA A 298 4.16 -28.29 -0.51
N ALA A 299 5.48 -28.08 -0.48
CA ALA A 299 6.47 -29.15 -0.50
C ALA A 299 6.31 -30.11 0.70
N ARG A 300 5.72 -29.63 1.80
CA ARG A 300 5.38 -30.37 3.01
C ARG A 300 4.02 -29.92 3.56
N PRO A 301 2.92 -30.58 3.19
CA PRO A 301 1.61 -30.29 3.75
C PRO A 301 1.63 -30.36 5.28
N ALA A 302 1.13 -29.28 5.90
CA ALA A 302 1.03 -29.15 7.35
C ALA A 302 -0.43 -28.97 7.76
N ARG A 303 -0.77 -29.38 8.98
CA ARG A 303 -2.09 -29.14 9.56
C ARG A 303 -2.12 -27.79 10.27
N VAL A 304 -3.07 -26.93 9.91
CA VAL A 304 -3.22 -25.58 10.44
C VAL A 304 -4.59 -25.41 11.07
N ALA A 305 -4.60 -25.10 12.37
CA ALA A 305 -5.82 -24.66 13.06
C ALA A 305 -5.95 -23.14 12.91
N VAL A 306 -7.14 -22.64 12.57
CA VAL A 306 -7.42 -21.20 12.47
C VAL A 306 -8.49 -20.84 13.50
N VAL A 307 -8.25 -19.81 14.30
CA VAL A 307 -9.20 -19.34 15.32
C VAL A 307 -9.94 -18.11 14.80
N GLY A 308 -11.24 -18.26 14.58
CA GLY A 308 -12.13 -17.25 13.99
C GLY A 308 -12.30 -17.39 12.47
N ALA A 309 -13.55 -17.30 12.01
CA ALA A 309 -13.96 -17.21 10.60
C ALA A 309 -14.29 -15.76 10.19
N GLY A 310 -13.57 -14.78 10.77
CA GLY A 310 -13.51 -13.44 10.20
C GLY A 310 -12.78 -13.45 8.85
N VAL A 311 -12.82 -12.34 8.10
CA VAL A 311 -12.20 -12.26 6.77
C VAL A 311 -10.71 -12.66 6.78
N ALA A 312 -9.96 -12.30 7.82
CA ALA A 312 -8.56 -12.72 7.98
C ALA A 312 -8.41 -14.25 8.05
N GLY A 313 -9.16 -14.92 8.93
CA GLY A 313 -9.12 -16.38 9.07
C GLY A 313 -9.57 -17.10 7.79
N LEU A 314 -10.60 -16.57 7.10
CA LEU A 314 -11.08 -17.09 5.82
C LEU A 314 -10.05 -16.92 4.69
N THR A 315 -9.39 -15.76 4.59
CA THR A 315 -8.34 -15.49 3.61
C THR A 315 -7.16 -16.45 3.80
N ALA A 316 -6.62 -16.53 5.01
CA ALA A 316 -5.49 -17.41 5.31
C ALA A 316 -5.85 -18.88 5.08
N ALA A 317 -7.05 -19.30 5.49
CA ALA A 317 -7.51 -20.68 5.27
C ALA A 317 -7.67 -21.02 3.79
N LYS A 318 -8.12 -20.08 2.95
CA LYS A 318 -8.18 -20.27 1.50
C LYS A 318 -6.78 -20.47 0.91
N LEU A 319 -5.86 -19.53 1.15
CA LEU A 319 -4.51 -19.60 0.59
C LEU A 319 -3.77 -20.86 1.02
N LEU A 320 -3.83 -21.23 2.30
CA LEU A 320 -3.21 -22.45 2.83
C LEU A 320 -3.87 -23.72 2.27
N ARG A 321 -5.20 -23.77 2.17
CA ARG A 321 -5.89 -24.95 1.61
C ARG A 321 -5.56 -25.13 0.13
N ASP A 322 -5.55 -24.05 -0.65
CA ASP A 322 -5.27 -24.09 -2.08
C ASP A 322 -3.82 -24.54 -2.36
N ALA A 323 -2.88 -24.18 -1.48
CA ALA A 323 -1.51 -24.72 -1.46
C ALA A 323 -1.39 -26.18 -0.98
N GLY A 324 -2.48 -26.80 -0.51
CA GLY A 324 -2.51 -28.22 -0.11
C GLY A 324 -2.35 -28.51 1.40
N HIS A 325 -2.44 -27.50 2.27
CA HIS A 325 -2.46 -27.72 3.72
C HIS A 325 -3.81 -28.27 4.22
N GLU A 326 -3.79 -29.06 5.30
CA GLU A 326 -5.02 -29.41 6.02
C GLU A 326 -5.42 -28.25 6.92
N VAL A 327 -6.51 -27.55 6.61
CA VAL A 327 -6.97 -26.38 7.39
C VAL A 327 -8.29 -26.68 8.09
N ILE A 328 -8.40 -26.29 9.37
CA ILE A 328 -9.66 -26.31 10.14
C ILE A 328 -9.85 -24.94 10.81
N ILE A 329 -10.95 -24.26 10.51
CA ILE A 329 -11.35 -23.04 11.22
C ILE A 329 -12.28 -23.42 12.39
N LEU A 330 -11.98 -22.91 13.58
CA LEU A 330 -12.85 -22.95 14.76
C LEU A 330 -13.48 -21.57 14.95
N GLU A 331 -14.78 -21.46 14.71
CA GLU A 331 -15.54 -20.22 14.79
C GLU A 331 -16.49 -20.24 15.99
N ARG A 332 -16.46 -19.18 16.81
CA ARG A 332 -17.23 -19.08 18.06
C ARG A 332 -18.73 -18.86 17.81
N SER A 333 -19.08 -18.17 16.73
CA SER A 333 -20.46 -17.87 16.34
C SER A 333 -21.05 -18.95 15.42
N SER A 334 -22.31 -18.74 15.03
CA SER A 334 -23.02 -19.57 14.04
C SER A 334 -22.90 -19.05 12.61
N TRP A 335 -22.05 -18.05 12.34
CA TRP A 335 -21.88 -17.42 11.02
C TRP A 335 -20.41 -17.14 10.68
N VAL A 336 -20.16 -16.76 9.42
CA VAL A 336 -18.84 -16.32 8.93
C VAL A 336 -18.80 -14.81 8.70
N GLY A 337 -17.61 -14.21 8.75
CA GLY A 337 -17.38 -12.79 8.48
C GLY A 337 -17.07 -11.95 9.71
N GLY A 338 -17.50 -12.39 10.90
CA GLY A 338 -17.29 -11.67 12.16
C GLY A 338 -17.92 -10.28 12.13
N ARG A 339 -17.07 -9.24 12.02
CA ARG A 339 -17.49 -7.83 11.90
C ARG A 339 -18.04 -7.46 10.51
N ILE A 340 -17.76 -8.26 9.47
CA ILE A 340 -18.43 -8.11 8.17
C ILE A 340 -19.81 -8.75 8.30
N ARG A 341 -20.82 -7.93 8.60
CA ARG A 341 -22.18 -8.38 8.91
C ARG A 341 -23.22 -7.47 8.26
N THR A 342 -24.06 -8.08 7.44
CA THR A 342 -25.22 -7.45 6.80
C THR A 342 -26.49 -8.03 7.41
N TYR A 343 -27.43 -7.19 7.83
CA TYR A 343 -28.76 -7.62 8.26
C TYR A 343 -29.71 -7.72 7.07
N ARG A 344 -30.59 -8.72 7.09
CA ARG A 344 -31.61 -9.00 6.07
C ARG A 344 -32.84 -9.55 6.81
N PRO A 345 -34.02 -8.91 6.72
CA PRO A 345 -35.24 -9.52 7.22
C PRO A 345 -35.64 -10.70 6.34
N GLU A 346 -36.31 -11.69 6.93
CA GLU A 346 -36.97 -12.74 6.14
C GLU A 346 -38.18 -12.15 5.40
N GLY A 347 -38.37 -12.55 4.13
CA GLY A 347 -39.50 -12.11 3.30
C GLY A 347 -39.46 -10.66 2.78
N GLN A 348 -38.44 -9.87 3.12
CA GLN A 348 -38.28 -8.48 2.63
C GLN A 348 -37.07 -8.37 1.67
N ASP A 349 -37.10 -7.42 0.74
CA ASP A 349 -36.07 -7.28 -0.31
C ASP A 349 -34.90 -6.35 0.05
N TRP A 350 -34.95 -5.69 1.21
CA TRP A 350 -33.93 -4.77 1.69
C TRP A 350 -32.86 -5.42 2.58
N TYR A 351 -31.71 -4.76 2.70
CA TYR A 351 -30.62 -5.16 3.59
C TYR A 351 -29.92 -3.93 4.17
N VAL A 352 -29.12 -4.11 5.22
CA VAL A 352 -28.26 -3.04 5.75
C VAL A 352 -26.94 -3.51 6.34
N GLU A 353 -25.89 -2.70 6.17
CA GLU A 353 -24.57 -2.98 6.72
C GLU A 353 -24.43 -2.55 8.18
N LEU A 354 -24.39 -3.55 9.06
CA LEU A 354 -24.10 -3.35 10.47
C LEU A 354 -22.61 -3.01 10.67
N GLY A 355 -21.73 -3.53 9.80
CA GLY A 355 -20.28 -3.34 9.83
C GLY A 355 -19.75 -2.43 8.70
N PRO A 356 -18.79 -2.90 7.87
CA PRO A 356 -18.27 -2.16 6.72
C PRO A 356 -19.36 -1.80 5.71
N MET A 357 -19.31 -0.59 5.16
CA MET A 357 -20.31 -0.09 4.20
C MET A 357 -19.71 0.49 2.91
N ARG A 358 -18.39 0.64 2.84
CA ARG A 358 -17.67 1.27 1.71
C ARG A 358 -16.26 0.70 1.59
N LEU A 359 -15.73 0.70 0.37
CA LEU A 359 -14.44 0.11 0.00
C LEU A 359 -13.66 1.08 -0.90
N PRO A 360 -12.51 1.63 -0.44
CA PRO A 360 -11.66 2.50 -1.26
C PRO A 360 -11.19 1.84 -2.56
N GLY A 361 -10.96 2.63 -3.61
CA GLY A 361 -10.43 2.20 -4.90
C GLY A 361 -9.04 1.57 -4.78
N LYS A 362 -8.18 2.11 -3.91
CA LYS A 362 -6.79 1.64 -3.73
C LYS A 362 -6.64 0.30 -3.00
N HIS A 363 -7.71 -0.21 -2.37
CA HIS A 363 -7.72 -1.48 -1.63
C HIS A 363 -7.83 -2.70 -2.56
N ARG A 364 -6.70 -3.05 -3.20
CA ARG A 364 -6.64 -4.04 -4.28
C ARG A 364 -6.72 -5.50 -3.79
N LEU A 365 -6.25 -5.84 -2.60
CA LEU A 365 -6.25 -7.22 -2.10
C LEU A 365 -7.68 -7.76 -1.95
N VAL A 366 -8.55 -7.00 -1.29
CA VAL A 366 -9.96 -7.37 -1.13
C VAL A 366 -10.74 -7.25 -2.44
N ARG A 367 -10.44 -6.25 -3.29
CA ARG A 367 -11.04 -6.11 -4.63
C ARG A 367 -10.71 -7.30 -5.53
N GLU A 368 -9.52 -7.86 -5.42
CA GLU A 368 -9.13 -9.07 -6.15
C GLU A 368 -9.94 -10.30 -5.70
N PHE A 369 -10.16 -10.50 -4.40
CA PHE A 369 -11.07 -11.56 -3.94
C PHE A 369 -12.53 -11.35 -4.39
N ILE A 370 -13.02 -10.10 -4.35
CA ILE A 370 -14.36 -9.73 -4.87
C ILE A 370 -14.46 -10.10 -6.36
N ARG A 371 -13.42 -9.81 -7.16
CA ARG A 371 -13.32 -10.20 -8.57
C ARG A 371 -13.31 -11.71 -8.77
N GLN A 372 -12.49 -12.45 -8.01
CA GLN A 372 -12.40 -13.92 -8.09
C GLN A 372 -13.74 -14.60 -7.75
N PHE A 373 -14.44 -14.12 -6.72
CA PHE A 373 -15.76 -14.61 -6.33
C PHE A 373 -16.91 -14.08 -7.21
N LYS A 374 -16.61 -13.24 -8.21
CA LYS A 374 -17.58 -12.64 -9.16
C LYS A 374 -18.68 -11.83 -8.43
N LEU A 375 -18.33 -11.23 -7.30
CA LEU A 375 -19.21 -10.33 -6.57
C LEU A 375 -19.29 -8.99 -7.31
N LYS A 376 -20.47 -8.39 -7.33
CA LYS A 376 -20.70 -7.09 -7.99
C LYS A 376 -20.37 -5.94 -7.05
N LEU A 377 -19.81 -4.88 -7.61
CA LEU A 377 -19.60 -3.61 -6.93
C LEU A 377 -20.59 -2.57 -7.47
N ASN A 378 -21.10 -1.72 -6.59
CA ASN A 378 -21.86 -0.51 -6.90
C ASN A 378 -21.07 0.69 -6.37
N PRO A 379 -20.99 1.83 -7.08
CA PRO A 379 -20.35 3.03 -6.56
C PRO A 379 -21.02 3.50 -5.26
N PHE A 380 -20.22 3.74 -4.22
CA PHE A 380 -20.67 4.36 -2.97
C PHE A 380 -20.47 5.87 -3.09
N ILE A 381 -21.57 6.62 -3.07
CA ILE A 381 -21.56 8.07 -3.23
C ILE A 381 -21.07 8.68 -1.92
N GLN A 382 -19.82 9.13 -1.91
CA GLN A 382 -19.17 9.64 -0.69
C GLN A 382 -19.62 11.07 -0.32
N ARG A 383 -20.09 11.88 -1.29
CA ARG A 383 -20.63 13.23 -1.06
C ARG A 383 -21.76 13.51 -2.03
N ASP A 384 -22.71 14.34 -1.61
CA ASP A 384 -23.79 14.89 -2.42
C ASP A 384 -23.91 16.38 -2.05
N GLU A 385 -23.85 17.29 -3.03
CA GLU A 385 -23.95 18.74 -2.76
C GLU A 385 -25.30 19.13 -2.13
N ASN A 386 -26.32 18.30 -2.29
CA ASN A 386 -27.65 18.50 -1.71
C ASN A 386 -27.75 18.04 -0.25
N SER A 387 -26.75 17.34 0.32
CA SER A 387 -26.81 16.97 1.74
C SER A 387 -26.72 18.21 2.65
N TRP A 388 -26.99 18.02 3.94
CA TRP A 388 -27.08 19.10 4.91
C TRP A 388 -25.89 19.15 5.85
N PHE A 389 -25.42 20.35 6.14
CA PHE A 389 -24.72 20.67 7.37
C PHE A 389 -25.71 21.33 8.32
N PHE A 390 -25.81 20.81 9.54
CA PHE A 390 -26.55 21.43 10.63
C PHE A 390 -25.66 21.54 11.87
N LEU A 391 -24.85 22.60 11.88
CA LEU A 391 -23.81 22.85 12.88
C LEU A 391 -24.07 24.20 13.56
N ARG A 392 -24.01 24.24 14.88
CA ARG A 392 -24.03 25.46 15.70
C ARG A 392 -25.26 26.34 15.42
N GLY A 393 -26.39 25.70 15.14
CA GLY A 393 -27.66 26.33 14.79
C GLY A 393 -27.79 26.78 13.32
N VAL A 394 -26.73 26.67 12.52
CA VAL A 394 -26.75 26.99 11.08
C VAL A 394 -27.10 25.74 10.28
N ARG A 395 -28.17 25.81 9.48
CA ARG A 395 -28.58 24.77 8.52
C ARG A 395 -28.30 25.23 7.09
N VAL A 396 -27.43 24.51 6.38
CA VAL A 396 -26.90 24.92 5.07
C VAL A 396 -26.58 23.71 4.19
N ARG A 397 -26.67 23.83 2.86
CA ARG A 397 -26.37 22.72 1.92
C ARG A 397 -24.88 22.46 1.83
N ALA A 398 -24.47 21.21 1.65
CA ALA A 398 -23.07 20.80 1.54
C ALA A 398 -22.34 21.52 0.39
N GLY A 399 -22.96 21.66 -0.79
CA GLY A 399 -22.37 22.41 -1.90
C GLY A 399 -22.16 23.89 -1.61
N GLU A 400 -22.95 24.49 -0.72
CA GLU A 400 -22.75 25.88 -0.28
C GLU A 400 -21.57 25.99 0.69
N VAL A 401 -21.42 25.05 1.63
CA VAL A 401 -20.23 24.94 2.50
C VAL A 401 -18.96 24.70 1.69
N GLU A 402 -19.01 23.88 0.64
CA GLU A 402 -17.85 23.66 -0.25
C GLU A 402 -17.47 24.91 -1.06
N ARG A 403 -18.44 25.78 -1.38
CA ARG A 403 -18.21 27.08 -2.06
C ARG A 403 -17.75 28.19 -1.09
N ASN A 404 -18.29 28.21 0.12
CA ASN A 404 -17.98 29.22 1.14
C ASN A 404 -17.98 28.57 2.56
N PRO A 405 -16.83 28.09 3.06
CA PRO A 405 -16.76 27.44 4.37
C PRO A 405 -17.11 28.35 5.55
N ASP A 406 -16.98 29.68 5.38
CA ASP A 406 -17.22 30.65 6.45
C ASP A 406 -18.71 30.75 6.85
N VAL A 407 -19.65 30.19 6.06
CA VAL A 407 -21.08 30.11 6.42
C VAL A 407 -21.32 29.31 7.71
N LEU A 408 -20.43 28.39 8.07
CA LEU A 408 -20.48 27.63 9.32
C LEU A 408 -20.03 28.45 10.55
N ASN A 409 -19.63 29.71 10.36
CA ASN A 409 -19.40 30.71 11.40
C ASN A 409 -18.37 30.30 12.48
N TYR A 410 -17.31 29.59 12.10
CA TYR A 410 -16.18 29.25 12.99
C TYR A 410 -15.25 30.45 13.21
N THR A 411 -14.88 30.68 14.47
CA THR A 411 -13.96 31.76 14.86
C THR A 411 -12.52 31.38 14.53
N VAL A 412 -12.12 31.61 13.28
CA VAL A 412 -10.79 31.27 12.73
C VAL A 412 -9.87 32.50 12.61
N LYS A 413 -8.55 32.28 12.50
CA LYS A 413 -7.57 33.34 12.23
C LYS A 413 -7.82 33.98 10.85
N PRO A 414 -7.37 35.23 10.60
CA PRO A 414 -7.46 35.85 9.28
C PRO A 414 -6.84 35.01 8.15
N SER A 415 -5.76 34.26 8.43
CA SER A 415 -5.09 33.35 7.49
C SER A 415 -5.83 32.04 7.23
N GLU A 416 -6.89 31.74 7.97
CA GLU A 416 -7.67 30.50 7.92
C GLU A 416 -9.06 30.68 7.30
N ARG A 417 -9.51 31.93 7.12
CA ARG A 417 -10.82 32.26 6.51
C ARG A 417 -10.94 31.73 5.08
N GLY A 418 -12.16 31.33 4.71
CA GLY A 418 -12.48 30.76 3.41
C GLY A 418 -11.94 29.34 3.18
N LYS A 419 -11.37 28.68 4.21
CA LYS A 419 -10.84 27.32 4.12
C LYS A 419 -11.75 26.34 4.87
N ASN A 420 -12.06 25.21 4.24
CA ASN A 420 -12.75 24.10 4.88
C ASN A 420 -11.78 23.21 5.68
N GLY A 421 -12.33 22.32 6.50
CA GLY A 421 -11.54 21.38 7.32
C GLY A 421 -10.51 20.58 6.54
N VAL A 422 -10.81 20.14 5.30
CA VAL A 422 -9.86 19.40 4.44
C VAL A 422 -8.67 20.27 4.04
N GLN A 423 -8.91 21.53 3.70
CA GLN A 423 -7.86 22.49 3.34
C GLN A 423 -7.00 22.84 4.57
N LEU A 424 -7.63 23.11 5.72
CA LEU A 424 -6.95 23.40 6.99
C LEU A 424 -6.04 22.24 7.43
N TYR A 425 -6.57 21.01 7.41
CA TYR A 425 -5.81 19.80 7.74
C TYR A 425 -4.65 19.59 6.75
N ARG A 426 -4.88 19.76 5.44
CA ARG A 426 -3.83 19.65 4.41
C ARG A 426 -2.72 20.70 4.58
N GLU A 427 -3.02 21.90 5.07
CA GLU A 427 -1.98 22.89 5.40
C GLU A 427 -1.10 22.47 6.58
N VAL A 428 -1.66 21.80 7.59
CA VAL A 428 -0.88 21.17 8.66
C VAL A 428 0.01 20.06 8.11
N LEU A 429 -0.52 19.18 7.26
CA LEU A 429 0.26 18.14 6.58
C LEU A 429 1.39 18.72 5.72
N ASN A 430 1.17 19.84 5.04
CA ASN A 430 2.19 20.51 4.25
C ASN A 430 3.35 21.07 5.10
N LYS A 431 3.08 21.47 6.36
CA LYS A 431 4.15 21.81 7.32
C LYS A 431 4.96 20.57 7.71
N ALA A 432 4.28 19.47 8.04
CA ALA A 432 4.90 18.18 8.38
C ALA A 432 5.81 17.66 7.24
N LEU A 433 5.32 17.73 6.00
CA LEU A 433 6.03 17.30 4.79
C LEU A 433 7.35 18.03 4.54
N LYS A 434 7.38 19.35 4.76
CA LYS A 434 8.63 20.13 4.63
C LYS A 434 9.68 19.69 5.65
N LYS A 435 9.25 19.23 6.83
CA LYS A 435 10.14 18.66 7.85
C LYS A 435 10.59 17.23 7.47
N PHE A 436 9.71 16.42 6.88
CA PHE A 436 10.01 15.05 6.44
C PHE A 436 11.19 14.97 5.45
N GLN A 437 11.36 15.96 4.58
CA GLN A 437 12.44 15.98 3.57
C GLN A 437 13.88 15.88 4.13
N SER A 438 14.07 15.97 5.45
CA SER A 438 15.35 15.75 6.13
C SER A 438 15.34 14.63 7.18
N THR A 439 14.32 13.75 7.17
CA THR A 439 14.18 12.65 8.15
C THR A 439 13.85 11.30 7.52
N ASP A 440 14.21 10.24 8.23
CA ASP A 440 13.90 8.85 7.87
C ASP A 440 12.46 8.47 8.29
N CYS A 441 11.79 7.59 7.54
CA CYS A 441 10.39 7.18 7.80
C CYS A 441 10.19 6.69 9.24
N LYS A 442 11.10 5.85 9.76
CA LYS A 442 10.99 5.25 11.09
C LYS A 442 10.99 6.31 12.20
N LYS A 443 11.84 7.33 12.04
CA LYS A 443 11.90 8.48 12.95
C LYS A 443 10.67 9.37 12.79
N PHE A 444 10.23 9.59 11.55
CA PHE A 444 9.06 10.40 11.25
C PHE A 444 7.80 9.81 11.85
N LEU A 445 7.55 8.52 11.64
CA LEU A 445 6.35 7.84 12.14
C LEU A 445 6.37 7.74 13.67
N ALA A 446 7.52 7.47 14.29
CA ALA A 446 7.66 7.54 15.75
C ALA A 446 7.43 8.95 16.33
N GLU A 447 7.86 10.01 15.63
CA GLU A 447 7.57 11.40 16.06
C GLU A 447 6.06 11.68 16.00
N HIS A 448 5.40 11.30 14.91
CA HIS A 448 3.97 11.57 14.72
C HIS A 448 3.07 10.68 15.59
N ASP A 449 3.49 9.44 15.89
CA ASP A 449 2.78 8.57 16.85
C ASP A 449 2.87 9.08 18.29
N SER A 450 3.88 9.88 18.63
CA SER A 450 4.02 10.45 19.97
C SER A 450 3.00 11.55 20.29
N TYR A 451 2.30 12.08 19.27
CA TYR A 451 1.30 13.13 19.40
C TYR A 451 -0.13 12.59 19.31
N SER A 452 -1.03 13.19 20.09
CA SER A 452 -2.47 13.08 19.81
C SER A 452 -2.88 14.01 18.66
N THR A 453 -3.94 13.67 17.92
CA THR A 453 -4.41 14.50 16.78
C THR A 453 -4.66 15.96 17.16
N LYS A 454 -5.40 16.23 18.24
CA LYS A 454 -5.71 17.61 18.68
C LYS A 454 -4.45 18.35 19.10
N GLU A 455 -3.54 17.67 19.78
CA GLU A 455 -2.26 18.24 20.18
C GLU A 455 -1.41 18.61 18.97
N TYR A 456 -1.33 17.74 17.95
CA TYR A 456 -0.58 17.99 16.73
C TYR A 456 -1.13 19.21 15.98
N LEU A 457 -2.45 19.25 15.73
CA LEU A 457 -3.10 20.35 15.02
C LEU A 457 -2.87 21.73 15.71
N ILE A 458 -2.82 21.75 17.04
CA ILE A 458 -2.60 22.98 17.82
C ILE A 458 -1.12 23.34 17.94
N LYS A 459 -0.27 22.41 18.40
CA LYS A 459 1.14 22.69 18.76
C LYS A 459 2.09 22.69 17.56
N VAL A 460 1.81 21.87 16.54
CA VAL A 460 2.65 21.71 15.35
C VAL A 460 1.98 22.32 14.11
N GLY A 461 0.67 22.10 13.96
CA GLY A 461 -0.14 22.74 12.93
C GLY A 461 -0.34 24.24 13.14
N GLU A 462 -0.26 24.71 14.40
CA GLU A 462 -0.50 26.10 14.81
C GLU A 462 -1.89 26.62 14.43
N LEU A 463 -2.89 25.74 14.28
CA LEU A 463 -4.26 26.14 13.93
C LEU A 463 -4.92 26.92 15.08
N SER A 464 -5.88 27.79 14.75
CA SER A 464 -6.79 28.35 15.75
C SER A 464 -7.69 27.29 16.36
N ARG A 465 -8.29 27.61 17.53
CA ARG A 465 -9.27 26.71 18.15
C ARG A 465 -10.46 26.47 17.23
N GLY A 466 -11.07 27.51 16.66
CA GLY A 466 -12.17 27.36 15.71
C GLY A 466 -11.83 26.56 14.45
N ALA A 467 -10.58 26.60 13.97
CA ALA A 467 -10.13 25.76 12.85
C ALA A 467 -9.99 24.27 13.26
N VAL A 468 -9.51 24.00 14.47
CA VAL A 468 -9.48 22.65 15.04
C VAL A 468 -10.89 22.12 15.29
N ASP A 469 -11.78 22.95 15.86
CA ASP A 469 -13.18 22.59 16.10
C ASP A 469 -13.89 22.28 14.77
N MET A 470 -13.69 23.09 13.72
CA MET A 470 -14.20 22.80 12.36
C MET A 470 -13.68 21.47 11.80
N ILE A 471 -12.39 21.15 11.97
CA ILE A 471 -11.82 19.85 11.58
C ILE A 471 -12.51 18.71 12.34
N GLY A 472 -12.68 18.88 13.66
CA GLY A 472 -13.35 17.91 14.53
C GLY A 472 -14.79 17.61 14.10
N ASP A 473 -15.56 18.66 13.88
CA ASP A 473 -16.98 18.58 13.52
C ASP A 473 -17.20 18.00 12.11
N VAL A 474 -16.45 18.48 11.12
CA VAL A 474 -16.67 18.21 9.68
C VAL A 474 -15.97 16.93 9.21
N LEU A 475 -14.80 16.59 9.75
CA LEU A 475 -14.02 15.42 9.33
C LEU A 475 -14.17 14.20 10.25
N ASN A 476 -15.06 14.25 11.25
CA ASN A 476 -15.24 13.22 12.29
C ASN A 476 -14.02 13.03 13.22
N GLU A 477 -13.16 14.04 13.33
CA GLU A 477 -11.95 13.96 14.15
C GLU A 477 -12.20 14.22 15.65
N ASP A 478 -13.30 14.89 16.04
CA ASP A 478 -13.45 15.32 17.45
C ASP A 478 -13.54 14.15 18.42
N SER A 479 -14.33 13.13 18.08
CA SER A 479 -14.45 11.90 18.87
C SER A 479 -13.14 11.09 18.92
N GLY A 480 -12.20 11.35 18.00
CA GLY A 480 -10.89 10.69 17.91
C GLY A 480 -9.71 11.56 18.36
N PHE A 481 -9.94 12.78 18.85
CA PHE A 481 -8.88 13.79 18.97
C PHE A 481 -7.71 13.47 19.93
N TYR A 482 -7.93 12.52 20.85
CA TYR A 482 -6.93 12.02 21.80
C TYR A 482 -6.13 10.81 21.28
N LEU A 483 -6.51 10.27 20.10
CA LEU A 483 -5.84 9.16 19.44
C LEU A 483 -4.55 9.60 18.76
N SER A 484 -3.70 8.65 18.40
CA SER A 484 -2.44 8.89 17.70
C SER A 484 -2.69 9.66 16.40
N PHE A 485 -1.91 10.73 16.16
CA PHE A 485 -2.03 11.52 14.94
C PHE A 485 -1.78 10.70 13.66
N LEU A 486 -1.03 9.58 13.75
CA LEU A 486 -0.89 8.65 12.63
C LEU A 486 -2.23 8.03 12.19
N ALA A 487 -3.16 7.78 13.11
CA ALA A 487 -4.45 7.20 12.75
C ALA A 487 -5.30 8.20 11.92
N SER A 488 -5.40 9.44 12.40
CA SER A 488 -6.03 10.56 11.69
C SER A 488 -5.39 10.81 10.33
N LEU A 489 -4.06 10.71 10.24
CA LEU A 489 -3.31 10.87 9.01
C LEU A 489 -3.64 9.78 7.97
N TRP A 490 -3.72 8.51 8.38
CA TRP A 490 -4.13 7.41 7.50
C TRP A 490 -5.60 7.53 7.06
N ASP A 491 -6.50 7.90 7.97
CA ASP A 491 -7.90 8.14 7.62
C ASP A 491 -8.04 9.30 6.62
N PHE A 492 -7.29 10.39 6.82
CA PHE A 492 -7.27 11.52 5.88
C PHE A 492 -6.73 11.12 4.49
N ASP A 493 -5.67 10.30 4.43
CA ASP A 493 -5.12 9.78 3.18
C ASP A 493 -6.10 8.88 2.41
N ILE A 494 -6.98 8.16 3.10
CA ILE A 494 -8.05 7.36 2.46
C ILE A 494 -9.23 8.24 2.05
N PHE A 495 -9.74 9.10 2.94
CA PHE A 495 -10.98 9.85 2.70
C PHE A 495 -10.83 11.12 1.86
N SER A 496 -9.62 11.66 1.69
CA SER A 496 -9.44 12.94 0.99
C SER A 496 -9.41 12.84 -0.54
N ASN A 497 -9.06 11.68 -1.12
CA ASN A 497 -8.77 11.54 -2.55
C ASN A 497 -9.26 10.24 -3.22
N ASP A 498 -9.86 9.26 -2.51
CA ASP A 498 -10.28 7.99 -3.12
C ASP A 498 -11.77 7.95 -3.52
N SER A 499 -12.07 7.13 -4.53
CA SER A 499 -13.40 6.64 -4.87
C SER A 499 -13.79 5.47 -3.98
N PHE A 500 -15.09 5.27 -3.74
CA PHE A 500 -15.58 4.19 -2.90
C PHE A 500 -16.60 3.34 -3.66
N ASP A 501 -16.59 2.03 -3.40
CA ASP A 501 -17.65 1.10 -3.81
C ASP A 501 -18.26 0.40 -2.60
N GLU A 502 -19.47 -0.13 -2.77
CA GLU A 502 -20.11 -1.11 -1.90
C GLU A 502 -20.31 -2.44 -2.65
N ILE A 503 -20.40 -3.56 -1.93
CA ILE A 503 -20.74 -4.84 -2.56
C ILE A 503 -22.25 -4.85 -2.84
N THR A 504 -22.65 -4.95 -4.11
CA THR A 504 -24.07 -4.96 -4.51
C THR A 504 -24.77 -6.16 -3.89
N GLY A 505 -25.86 -5.92 -3.16
CA GLY A 505 -26.54 -6.97 -2.41
C GLY A 505 -25.96 -7.19 -1.02
N GLY A 506 -24.85 -6.54 -0.63
CA GLY A 506 -24.31 -6.46 0.73
C GLY A 506 -22.97 -7.16 0.97
N PHE A 507 -22.19 -6.65 1.94
CA PHE A 507 -20.80 -7.02 2.20
C PHE A 507 -20.61 -8.43 2.77
N ASP A 508 -21.60 -8.98 3.49
CA ASP A 508 -21.51 -10.36 4.01
C ASP A 508 -21.44 -11.44 2.91
N GLN A 509 -21.71 -11.10 1.66
CA GLN A 509 -21.47 -11.97 0.51
C GLN A 509 -20.00 -12.34 0.34
N LEU A 510 -19.06 -11.47 0.71
CA LEU A 510 -17.62 -11.77 0.65
C LEU A 510 -17.23 -12.95 1.56
N PRO A 511 -17.45 -12.91 2.89
CA PRO A 511 -17.16 -14.05 3.75
C PRO A 511 -18.04 -15.28 3.44
N ARG A 512 -19.29 -15.11 2.98
CA ARG A 512 -20.11 -16.23 2.47
C ARG A 512 -19.47 -16.90 1.24
N ALA A 513 -18.89 -16.14 0.31
CA ALA A 513 -18.20 -16.69 -0.86
C ALA A 513 -16.92 -17.44 -0.49
N PHE A 514 -16.11 -16.90 0.45
CA PHE A 514 -15.00 -17.64 1.05
C PHE A 514 -15.45 -18.95 1.68
N HIS A 515 -16.52 -18.94 2.49
CA HIS A 515 -17.05 -20.16 3.12
C HIS A 515 -17.50 -21.19 2.08
N LYS A 516 -18.16 -20.76 1.00
CA LYS A 516 -18.53 -21.64 -0.13
C LYS A 516 -17.31 -22.22 -0.85
N ALA A 517 -16.22 -21.47 -0.96
CA ALA A 517 -14.93 -21.95 -1.47
C ALA A 517 -14.16 -22.83 -0.47
N LEU A 518 -14.60 -22.90 0.79
CA LEU A 518 -13.99 -23.66 1.87
C LEU A 518 -14.93 -24.75 2.45
N PRO A 519 -15.48 -25.68 1.63
CA PRO A 519 -16.38 -26.72 2.12
C PRO A 519 -15.70 -27.59 3.19
N ASN A 520 -16.43 -27.86 4.27
CA ASN A 520 -16.05 -28.69 5.42
C ASN A 520 -14.84 -28.20 6.25
N VAL A 521 -14.39 -26.95 6.08
CA VAL A 521 -13.27 -26.37 6.86
C VAL A 521 -13.73 -25.64 8.12
N VAL A 522 -14.88 -24.95 8.08
CA VAL A 522 -15.37 -24.16 9.21
C VAL A 522 -16.21 -25.01 10.16
N ARG A 523 -15.89 -24.96 11.46
CA ARG A 523 -16.68 -25.52 12.55
C ARG A 523 -17.27 -24.38 13.38
N PHE A 524 -18.59 -24.23 13.31
CA PHE A 524 -19.34 -23.20 14.02
C PHE A 524 -19.57 -23.55 15.50
N ASN A 525 -19.95 -22.55 16.30
CA ASN A 525 -20.21 -22.65 17.74
C ASN A 525 -19.05 -23.26 18.55
N CYS A 526 -17.83 -23.20 18.01
CA CYS A 526 -16.61 -23.76 18.57
C CYS A 526 -15.78 -22.68 19.25
N THR A 527 -15.91 -22.56 20.58
CA THR A 527 -15.16 -21.54 21.36
C THR A 527 -13.78 -22.09 21.74
N VAL A 528 -12.70 -21.52 21.20
CA VAL A 528 -11.33 -21.85 21.64
C VAL A 528 -11.06 -21.27 23.03
N GLU A 529 -10.59 -22.11 23.94
CA GLU A 529 -10.37 -21.76 25.35
C GLU A 529 -8.88 -21.77 25.74
N LYS A 530 -8.09 -22.65 25.09
CA LYS A 530 -6.68 -22.84 25.43
C LYS A 530 -5.88 -23.33 24.23
N ILE A 531 -4.70 -22.77 24.04
CA ILE A 531 -3.71 -23.18 23.03
C ILE A 531 -2.45 -23.64 23.76
N MET A 532 -2.00 -24.86 23.49
CA MET A 532 -0.82 -25.43 24.13
C MET A 532 0.18 -25.93 23.09
N THR A 533 1.39 -25.38 23.10
CA THR A 533 2.51 -25.88 22.28
C THR A 533 3.22 -26.99 23.05
N LYS A 534 3.30 -28.19 22.47
CA LYS A 534 3.99 -29.35 23.06
C LYS A 534 4.49 -30.27 21.95
N ASP A 535 5.66 -30.89 22.14
CA ASP A 535 6.20 -31.93 21.25
C ASP A 535 6.28 -31.48 19.77
N ASN A 536 6.70 -30.22 19.54
CA ASN A 536 6.77 -29.55 18.23
C ASN A 536 5.42 -29.48 17.46
N LYS A 537 4.29 -29.55 18.18
CA LYS A 537 2.92 -29.35 17.66
C LYS A 537 2.13 -28.40 18.56
N VAL A 538 0.96 -27.98 18.10
CA VAL A 538 0.00 -27.21 18.88
C VAL A 538 -1.27 -28.03 19.15
N ARG A 539 -1.77 -27.93 20.38
CA ARG A 539 -3.04 -28.51 20.84
C ARG A 539 -4.00 -27.38 21.16
N VAL A 540 -5.01 -27.22 20.31
CA VAL A 540 -6.07 -26.22 20.45
C VAL A 540 -7.26 -26.89 21.15
N PHE A 541 -7.54 -26.45 22.36
CA PHE A 541 -8.67 -26.91 23.17
C PHE A 541 -9.85 -25.96 22.92
N TYR A 542 -10.98 -26.52 22.54
CA TYR A 542 -12.19 -25.75 22.24
C TYR A 542 -13.44 -26.46 22.77
N ARG A 543 -14.43 -25.68 23.17
CA ARG A 543 -15.76 -26.18 23.50
C ARG A 543 -16.58 -26.24 22.23
N ALA A 544 -17.01 -27.44 21.86
CA ALA A 544 -17.98 -27.68 20.79
C ALA A 544 -19.41 -27.48 21.33
N PRO A 545 -20.42 -27.22 20.49
CA PRO A 545 -21.81 -27.22 20.93
C PRO A 545 -22.15 -28.53 21.66
N ASP A 546 -22.97 -28.41 22.70
CA ASP A 546 -23.51 -29.52 23.50
C ASP A 546 -22.47 -30.44 24.19
N THR A 547 -21.24 -29.95 24.36
CA THR A 547 -20.16 -30.68 25.09
C THR A 547 -19.83 -30.08 26.45
N LEU A 548 -19.73 -30.94 27.47
CA LEU A 548 -19.32 -30.55 28.83
C LEU A 548 -17.80 -30.40 28.99
N ALA A 549 -17.02 -31.11 28.18
CA ALA A 549 -15.56 -31.13 28.24
C ALA A 549 -14.93 -30.58 26.94
N PRO A 550 -13.82 -29.81 27.01
CA PRO A 550 -13.17 -29.28 25.81
C PRO A 550 -12.62 -30.39 24.89
N THR A 551 -12.96 -30.30 23.61
CA THR A 551 -12.38 -31.11 22.54
C THR A 551 -10.98 -30.61 22.18
N VAL A 552 -10.07 -31.50 21.77
CA VAL A 552 -8.69 -31.16 21.41
C VAL A 552 -8.44 -31.37 19.92
N LEU A 553 -8.07 -30.30 19.22
CA LEU A 553 -7.49 -30.35 17.88
C LEU A 553 -5.97 -30.28 17.99
N THR A 554 -5.26 -31.31 17.52
CA THR A 554 -3.79 -31.27 17.37
C THR A 554 -3.45 -30.89 15.93
N ALA A 555 -2.62 -29.87 15.77
CA ALA A 555 -2.17 -29.30 14.49
C ALA A 555 -0.66 -28.97 14.55
N ASP A 556 -0.04 -28.66 13.42
CA ASP A 556 1.38 -28.29 13.34
C ASP A 556 1.58 -26.78 13.55
N PHE A 557 0.57 -25.98 13.18
CA PHE A 557 0.51 -24.53 13.43
C PHE A 557 -0.90 -24.11 13.87
N VAL A 558 -0.99 -22.98 14.56
CA VAL A 558 -2.27 -22.31 14.83
C VAL A 558 -2.17 -20.83 14.47
N LEU A 559 -3.17 -20.33 13.75
CA LEU A 559 -3.32 -18.91 13.39
C LEU A 559 -4.50 -18.31 14.16
N VAL A 560 -4.23 -17.34 15.01
CA VAL A 560 -5.25 -16.63 15.80
C VAL A 560 -5.70 -15.37 15.05
N THR A 561 -6.99 -15.30 14.69
CA THR A 561 -7.57 -14.18 13.92
C THR A 561 -8.74 -13.47 14.63
N SER A 562 -9.02 -13.84 15.88
CA SER A 562 -9.90 -13.09 16.79
C SER A 562 -9.38 -11.69 17.07
N SER A 563 -10.25 -10.77 17.51
CA SER A 563 -9.80 -9.44 17.97
C SER A 563 -8.81 -9.56 19.13
N ALA A 564 -7.94 -8.57 19.33
CA ALA A 564 -6.95 -8.61 20.40
C ALA A 564 -7.59 -8.81 21.79
N LYS A 565 -8.73 -8.14 22.04
CA LYS A 565 -9.54 -8.33 23.25
C LYS A 565 -10.07 -9.75 23.38
N ALA A 566 -10.65 -10.33 22.33
CA ALA A 566 -11.17 -11.69 22.35
C ALA A 566 -10.05 -12.74 22.56
N THR A 567 -8.88 -12.52 21.96
CA THR A 567 -7.68 -13.37 22.12
C THR A 567 -7.24 -13.50 23.59
N ARG A 568 -7.51 -12.51 24.45
CA ARG A 568 -7.20 -12.57 25.88
C ARG A 568 -8.04 -13.58 26.68
N HIS A 569 -9.15 -14.07 26.13
CA HIS A 569 -9.92 -15.16 26.73
C HIS A 569 -9.30 -16.54 26.44
N ILE A 570 -8.32 -16.64 25.54
CA ILE A 570 -7.62 -17.87 25.23
C ILE A 570 -6.41 -18.01 26.17
N ARG A 571 -6.31 -19.13 26.90
CA ARG A 571 -5.15 -19.45 27.72
C ARG A 571 -4.03 -20.03 26.85
N PHE A 572 -2.88 -19.37 26.79
CA PHE A 572 -1.69 -19.88 26.11
C PHE A 572 -0.79 -20.68 27.08
N LEU A 573 -0.22 -21.79 26.60
CA LEU A 573 0.76 -22.62 27.32
C LEU A 573 1.92 -23.01 26.35
N PRO A 574 3.16 -22.51 26.55
CA PRO A 574 3.55 -21.50 27.55
C PRO A 574 2.76 -20.19 27.38
N PRO A 575 2.66 -19.35 28.44
CA PRO A 575 2.07 -18.02 28.32
C PRO A 575 2.75 -17.21 27.22
N LEU A 576 1.99 -16.30 26.60
CA LEU A 576 2.55 -15.36 25.62
C LEU A 576 3.62 -14.47 26.26
N SER A 577 4.53 -13.95 25.44
CA SER A 577 5.56 -13.01 25.90
C SER A 577 4.95 -11.82 26.67
N PRO A 578 5.64 -11.27 27.69
CA PRO A 578 5.14 -10.10 28.43
C PRO A 578 4.79 -8.92 27.52
N ALA A 579 5.56 -8.72 26.44
CA ALA A 579 5.28 -7.69 25.44
C ALA A 579 3.96 -7.94 24.70
N LYS A 580 3.73 -9.13 24.16
CA LYS A 580 2.47 -9.46 23.47
C LYS A 580 1.27 -9.48 24.42
N ALA A 581 1.43 -10.00 25.63
CA ALA A 581 0.40 -9.96 26.67
C ALA A 581 0.05 -8.51 27.08
N HIS A 582 1.04 -7.60 27.11
CA HIS A 582 0.81 -6.18 27.32
C HIS A 582 0.08 -5.55 26.12
N ALA A 583 0.58 -5.73 24.90
CA ALA A 583 0.01 -5.15 23.69
C ALA A 583 -1.46 -5.56 23.50
N LEU A 584 -1.79 -6.85 23.62
CA LEU A 584 -3.15 -7.38 23.56
C LEU A 584 -4.09 -6.80 24.64
N ARG A 585 -3.54 -6.37 25.80
CA ARG A 585 -4.29 -5.75 26.91
C ARG A 585 -4.48 -4.25 26.72
N SER A 586 -3.46 -3.54 26.25
CA SER A 586 -3.40 -2.07 26.23
C SER A 586 -3.90 -1.45 24.92
N ILE A 587 -3.90 -2.20 23.81
CA ILE A 587 -4.44 -1.78 22.52
C ILE A 587 -5.83 -1.14 22.65
N TYR A 588 -5.96 0.11 22.20
CA TYR A 588 -7.26 0.79 22.17
C TYR A 588 -8.12 0.28 21.00
N TYR A 589 -9.42 0.16 21.27
CA TYR A 589 -10.44 -0.18 20.29
C TYR A 589 -11.53 0.87 20.33
N ALA A 590 -11.86 1.43 19.18
CA ALA A 590 -12.97 2.35 19.02
C ALA A 590 -14.31 1.72 19.45
N SER A 591 -15.14 2.55 20.07
CA SER A 591 -16.59 2.36 20.13
C SER A 591 -17.18 2.74 18.76
N ALA A 592 -18.24 2.06 18.31
CA ALA A 592 -18.95 2.46 17.09
C ALA A 592 -20.42 2.03 17.14
N SER A 593 -21.31 3.00 16.95
CA SER A 593 -22.75 2.81 16.98
C SER A 593 -23.35 3.17 15.61
N LYS A 594 -24.23 2.30 15.10
CA LYS A 594 -25.07 2.58 13.92
C LYS A 594 -26.53 2.51 14.33
N ILE A 595 -27.31 3.52 13.97
CA ILE A 595 -28.77 3.55 14.12
C ILE A 595 -29.35 3.66 12.71
N ILE A 596 -30.19 2.68 12.36
CA ILE A 596 -30.75 2.51 11.02
C ILE A 596 -32.26 2.67 11.10
N LEU A 597 -32.82 3.42 10.15
CA LEU A 597 -34.26 3.53 9.91
C LEU A 597 -34.59 2.93 8.55
N VAL A 598 -35.73 2.25 8.48
CA VAL A 598 -36.28 1.66 7.26
C VAL A 598 -37.56 2.42 6.96
N CYS A 599 -37.60 3.09 5.82
CA CYS A 599 -38.60 4.09 5.49
C CYS A 599 -39.39 3.66 4.25
N SER A 600 -40.71 3.66 4.38
CA SER A 600 -41.67 3.44 3.27
C SER A 600 -41.60 4.53 2.20
N GLU A 601 -41.22 5.75 2.60
CA GLU A 601 -40.96 6.88 1.70
C GLU A 601 -39.53 7.40 1.90
N LYS A 602 -38.78 7.58 0.80
CA LYS A 602 -37.43 8.16 0.78
C LYS A 602 -37.51 9.69 0.88
N PHE A 603 -37.93 10.21 2.03
CA PHE A 603 -38.23 11.64 2.22
C PHE A 603 -37.06 12.58 1.86
N TRP A 604 -35.80 12.13 1.99
CA TRP A 604 -34.61 12.88 1.60
C TRP A 604 -34.47 13.10 0.08
N GLU A 605 -35.17 12.33 -0.77
CA GLU A 605 -35.18 12.57 -2.22
C GLU A 605 -35.96 13.84 -2.58
N LYS A 606 -36.89 14.30 -1.72
CA LYS A 606 -37.53 15.64 -1.83
C LYS A 606 -36.52 16.77 -1.69
N ASP A 607 -35.45 16.53 -0.94
CA ASP A 607 -34.31 17.41 -0.75
C ASP A 607 -33.27 17.31 -1.90
N GLY A 608 -33.50 16.47 -2.91
CA GLY A 608 -32.57 16.22 -4.01
C GLY A 608 -31.44 15.23 -3.72
N ILE A 609 -31.40 14.68 -2.50
CA ILE A 609 -30.30 13.83 -2.01
C ILE A 609 -30.41 12.41 -2.58
N ARG A 610 -29.32 11.87 -3.13
CA ARG A 610 -29.26 10.53 -3.77
C ARG A 610 -28.04 9.71 -3.32
N GLY A 611 -27.48 10.02 -2.16
CA GLY A 611 -26.31 9.39 -1.58
C GLY A 611 -25.58 10.37 -0.67
N GLY A 612 -24.30 10.12 -0.39
CA GLY A 612 -23.50 10.99 0.48
C GLY A 612 -23.96 10.94 1.93
N TYR A 613 -23.67 12.01 2.67
CA TYR A 613 -24.03 12.12 4.07
C TYR A 613 -24.25 13.57 4.50
N SER A 614 -25.11 13.76 5.49
CA SER A 614 -25.29 15.03 6.21
C SER A 614 -24.49 15.02 7.51
N VAL A 615 -24.09 16.20 7.98
CA VAL A 615 -23.23 16.42 9.16
C VAL A 615 -23.94 17.30 10.17
N THR A 616 -23.89 16.93 11.45
CA THR A 616 -24.42 17.75 12.55
C THR A 616 -23.59 17.63 13.82
N ASP A 617 -23.63 18.63 14.70
CA ASP A 617 -23.03 18.62 16.04
C ASP A 617 -23.96 17.99 17.10
N ARG A 618 -25.14 17.56 16.66
CA ARG A 618 -26.11 16.79 17.44
C ARG A 618 -25.71 15.30 17.54
N PRO A 619 -26.28 14.53 18.47
CA PRO A 619 -25.86 13.16 18.74
C PRO A 619 -25.83 12.23 17.53
N SER A 620 -26.70 12.44 16.54
CA SER A 620 -26.69 11.61 15.31
C SER A 620 -25.39 11.71 14.50
N ARG A 621 -24.70 12.87 14.59
CA ARG A 621 -23.44 13.27 13.94
C ARG A 621 -23.38 13.15 12.41
N PHE A 622 -23.46 11.92 11.88
CA PHE A 622 -23.36 11.64 10.44
C PHE A 622 -24.54 10.77 9.99
N ILE A 623 -25.35 11.34 9.09
CA ILE A 623 -26.53 10.71 8.51
C ILE A 623 -26.15 10.26 7.09
N TYR A 624 -26.06 8.96 6.83
CA TYR A 624 -25.66 8.42 5.53
C TYR A 624 -26.87 7.96 4.72
N TYR A 625 -26.98 8.45 3.49
CA TYR A 625 -28.06 8.11 2.56
C TYR A 625 -27.64 6.96 1.64
N PRO A 626 -28.54 6.03 1.29
CA PRO A 626 -28.18 4.85 0.49
C PRO A 626 -27.73 5.23 -0.93
N SER A 627 -26.69 4.54 -1.44
CA SER A 627 -26.19 4.69 -2.82
C SER A 627 -26.83 3.69 -3.81
N HIS A 628 -27.84 2.95 -3.36
CA HIS A 628 -28.59 1.96 -4.11
C HIS A 628 -30.09 2.06 -3.80
N ASN A 629 -30.92 1.40 -4.62
CA ASN A 629 -32.36 1.32 -4.43
C ASN A 629 -32.81 -0.14 -4.30
N PHE A 630 -33.84 -0.38 -3.49
CA PHE A 630 -34.55 -1.67 -3.41
C PHE A 630 -35.73 -1.71 -4.38
N SER A 631 -36.10 -2.90 -4.83
CA SER A 631 -37.20 -3.11 -5.80
C SER A 631 -38.57 -2.74 -5.25
N SER A 632 -38.76 -2.86 -3.93
CA SER A 632 -39.95 -2.40 -3.19
C SER A 632 -40.10 -0.87 -3.12
N GLY A 633 -39.05 -0.11 -3.44
CA GLY A 633 -38.99 1.34 -3.25
C GLY A 633 -38.63 1.79 -1.83
N VAL A 634 -38.52 0.85 -0.88
CA VAL A 634 -38.10 1.12 0.52
C VAL A 634 -36.75 1.83 0.54
N GLY A 635 -36.62 2.81 1.42
CA GLY A 635 -35.37 3.49 1.74
C GLY A 635 -34.78 3.00 3.05
N VAL A 636 -33.53 2.54 3.05
CA VAL A 636 -32.82 2.22 4.29
C VAL A 636 -31.81 3.32 4.59
N LEU A 637 -32.10 4.10 5.61
CA LEU A 637 -31.34 5.26 6.04
C LEU A 637 -30.42 4.89 7.21
N LEU A 638 -29.12 5.16 7.09
CA LEU A 638 -28.21 5.10 8.23
C LEU A 638 -28.31 6.44 8.97
N ALA A 639 -29.35 6.56 9.79
CA ALA A 639 -29.76 7.78 10.50
C ALA A 639 -28.74 8.30 11.52
N SER A 640 -27.85 7.44 12.00
CA SER A 640 -26.66 7.87 12.72
C SER A 640 -25.54 6.86 12.55
N TYR A 641 -24.31 7.35 12.30
CA TYR A 641 -23.09 6.57 12.43
C TYR A 641 -22.05 7.36 13.23
N THR A 642 -21.77 6.91 14.45
CA THR A 642 -20.89 7.56 15.42
C THR A 642 -19.76 6.65 15.86
N TRP A 643 -18.60 7.25 16.18
CA TRP A 643 -17.40 6.58 16.70
C TRP A 643 -17.03 7.10 18.10
N ASN A 644 -16.22 6.34 18.83
CA ASN A 644 -15.59 6.72 20.11
C ASN A 644 -16.58 7.39 21.09
N SER A 645 -16.33 8.62 21.56
CA SER A 645 -17.20 9.35 22.50
C SER A 645 -18.63 9.55 21.98
N ASP A 646 -18.78 9.80 20.68
CA ASP A 646 -20.09 10.00 20.05
C ASP A 646 -20.88 8.68 20.02
N ALA A 647 -20.18 7.54 19.91
CA ALA A 647 -20.79 6.21 20.02
C ALA A 647 -21.12 5.83 21.46
N GLU A 648 -20.35 6.34 22.43
CA GLU A 648 -20.52 6.12 23.87
C GLU A 648 -21.73 6.87 24.44
N PHE A 649 -22.10 8.02 23.86
CA PHE A 649 -23.37 8.70 24.17
C PHE A 649 -24.59 7.76 24.07
N PHE A 650 -24.62 6.91 23.03
CA PHE A 650 -25.70 5.94 22.81
C PHE A 650 -25.56 4.64 23.63
N LEU A 651 -24.42 4.42 24.28
CA LEU A 651 -24.16 3.16 24.99
C LEU A 651 -25.15 2.85 26.12
N PRO A 652 -25.49 3.79 27.04
CA PRO A 652 -26.43 3.52 28.14
C PRO A 652 -27.92 3.61 27.73
N LEU A 653 -28.23 4.06 26.51
CA LEU A 653 -29.60 4.27 26.06
C LEU A 653 -30.26 2.97 25.57
N SER A 654 -31.57 2.83 25.77
CA SER A 654 -32.36 1.79 25.08
C SER A 654 -32.51 2.11 23.60
N ASP A 655 -32.91 1.13 22.79
CA ASP A 655 -33.03 1.32 21.34
C ASP A 655 -34.17 2.29 20.99
N GLU A 656 -35.24 2.34 21.78
CA GLU A 656 -36.32 3.32 21.67
C GLU A 656 -35.82 4.74 21.99
N LYS A 657 -34.90 4.88 22.95
CA LYS A 657 -34.33 6.20 23.28
C LYS A 657 -33.26 6.64 22.29
N CYS A 658 -32.51 5.70 21.70
CA CYS A 658 -31.68 5.94 20.52
C CYS A 658 -32.54 6.46 19.36
N LEU A 659 -33.68 5.79 19.08
CA LEU A 659 -34.63 6.15 18.03
C LEU A 659 -35.24 7.55 18.26
N ASP A 660 -35.70 7.85 19.47
CA ASP A 660 -36.25 9.14 19.88
C ASP A 660 -35.30 10.32 19.62
N VAL A 661 -33.99 10.12 19.83
CA VAL A 661 -32.93 11.12 19.56
C VAL A 661 -32.73 11.30 18.06
N VAL A 662 -32.47 10.23 17.30
CA VAL A 662 -32.16 10.37 15.86
C VAL A 662 -33.34 10.89 15.04
N LEU A 663 -34.58 10.57 15.44
CA LEU A 663 -35.77 11.11 14.80
C LEU A 663 -35.92 12.62 15.04
N GLN A 664 -35.50 13.14 16.20
CA GLN A 664 -35.51 14.58 16.45
C GLN A 664 -34.44 15.29 15.63
N ASP A 665 -33.24 14.72 15.56
CA ASP A 665 -32.16 15.29 14.75
C ASP A 665 -32.54 15.30 13.26
N LEU A 666 -33.13 14.21 12.75
CA LEU A 666 -33.63 14.15 11.37
C LEU A 666 -34.78 15.13 11.11
N ALA A 667 -35.70 15.30 12.06
CA ALA A 667 -36.80 16.28 11.96
C ALA A 667 -36.23 17.70 11.79
N ASP A 668 -35.26 18.07 12.61
CA ASP A 668 -34.64 19.39 12.59
C ASP A 668 -33.74 19.58 11.32
N ILE A 669 -33.01 18.53 10.90
CA ILE A 669 -32.14 18.55 9.70
C ILE A 669 -32.94 18.59 8.40
N HIS A 670 -34.08 17.91 8.31
CA HIS A 670 -34.91 17.88 7.09
C HIS A 670 -36.12 18.82 7.14
N GLN A 671 -36.35 19.51 8.26
CA GLN A 671 -37.50 20.40 8.47
C GLN A 671 -38.86 19.72 8.23
N VAL A 672 -38.98 18.50 8.75
CA VAL A 672 -40.20 17.69 8.76
C VAL A 672 -40.62 17.40 10.20
N SER A 673 -41.88 17.02 10.44
CA SER A 673 -42.30 16.67 11.80
C SER A 673 -41.74 15.30 12.22
N LYS A 674 -41.56 15.12 13.53
CA LYS A 674 -41.08 13.85 14.10
C LYS A 674 -42.11 12.74 13.94
N GLU A 675 -43.38 13.07 14.04
CA GLU A 675 -44.54 12.18 13.84
C GLU A 675 -44.59 11.68 12.39
N TYR A 676 -44.30 12.55 11.41
CA TYR A 676 -44.14 12.15 10.02
C TYR A 676 -43.01 11.12 9.87
N LEU A 677 -41.83 11.36 10.46
CA LEU A 677 -40.73 10.39 10.41
C LEU A 677 -41.05 9.07 11.11
N GLN A 678 -41.76 9.09 12.24
CA GLN A 678 -42.23 7.90 12.95
C GLN A 678 -43.23 7.08 12.12
N TYR A 679 -44.12 7.74 11.39
CA TYR A 679 -45.07 7.08 10.50
C TYR A 679 -44.39 6.55 9.23
N THR A 680 -43.47 7.33 8.65
CA THR A 680 -42.77 6.97 7.40
C THR A 680 -41.75 5.85 7.62
N CYS A 681 -41.05 5.84 8.76
CA CYS A 681 -39.99 4.91 9.08
C CYS A 681 -40.36 4.01 10.28
N ASP A 682 -41.08 2.92 9.98
CA ASP A 682 -41.75 2.05 10.95
C ASP A 682 -40.85 0.95 11.54
N GLN A 683 -39.77 0.58 10.85
CA GLN A 683 -38.77 -0.39 11.30
C GLN A 683 -37.41 0.29 11.54
N HIS A 684 -36.68 -0.19 12.55
CA HIS A 684 -35.37 0.33 12.94
C HIS A 684 -34.43 -0.77 13.43
N LEU A 685 -33.13 -0.49 13.43
CA LEU A 685 -32.09 -1.36 13.98
C LEU A 685 -31.03 -0.53 14.68
N VAL A 686 -30.51 -1.02 15.81
CA VAL A 686 -29.39 -0.40 16.53
C VAL A 686 -28.26 -1.42 16.67
N GLN A 687 -27.07 -1.07 16.19
CA GLN A 687 -25.85 -1.88 16.31
C GLN A 687 -24.80 -1.11 17.11
N LYS A 688 -24.44 -1.61 18.29
CA LYS A 688 -23.41 -1.05 19.17
C LYS A 688 -22.23 -2.03 19.25
N TRP A 689 -21.17 -1.82 18.46
CA TRP A 689 -20.07 -2.79 18.35
C TRP A 689 -19.23 -2.97 19.63
N GLN A 690 -19.23 -1.96 20.50
CA GLN A 690 -18.66 -2.04 21.85
C GLN A 690 -19.38 -3.05 22.77
N LEU A 691 -20.61 -3.46 22.42
CA LEU A 691 -21.36 -4.52 23.11
C LEU A 691 -21.27 -5.89 22.41
N ASP A 692 -20.59 -6.01 21.25
CA ASP A 692 -20.51 -7.29 20.55
C ASP A 692 -19.66 -8.31 21.33
N ARG A 693 -20.28 -9.42 21.73
CA ARG A 693 -19.68 -10.48 22.55
C ARG A 693 -18.55 -11.29 21.88
N HIS A 694 -18.34 -11.10 20.57
CA HIS A 694 -17.34 -11.80 19.77
C HIS A 694 -16.12 -10.92 19.47
N SER A 695 -16.30 -9.63 19.12
CA SER A 695 -15.20 -8.68 18.85
C SER A 695 -14.81 -7.83 20.07
N LEU A 696 -15.72 -7.58 21.01
CA LEU A 696 -15.53 -6.77 22.23
C LEU A 696 -15.11 -5.31 21.94
N GLY A 697 -15.55 -4.77 20.80
CA GLY A 697 -15.14 -3.47 20.27
C GLY A 697 -15.34 -3.39 18.74
N ALA A 698 -15.34 -2.18 18.18
CA ALA A 698 -15.55 -1.98 16.75
C ALA A 698 -14.31 -2.32 15.93
N PHE A 699 -13.21 -1.59 16.14
CA PHE A 699 -11.94 -1.76 15.42
C PHE A 699 -10.78 -1.20 16.23
N ALA A 700 -9.56 -1.62 15.91
CA ALA A 700 -8.37 -1.06 16.53
C ALA A 700 -8.26 0.41 16.16
N HIS A 701 -7.89 1.28 17.11
CA HIS A 701 -7.70 2.69 16.82
C HIS A 701 -6.69 3.22 17.84
N PHE A 702 -5.43 3.37 17.44
CA PHE A 702 -4.35 3.46 18.42
C PHE A 702 -4.28 4.84 19.09
N THR A 703 -4.10 4.86 20.41
CA THR A 703 -3.66 6.06 21.14
C THR A 703 -2.18 6.31 20.88
N PRO A 704 -1.63 7.49 21.23
CA PRO A 704 -0.21 7.79 21.05
C PRO A 704 0.73 6.70 21.60
N PHE A 705 1.88 6.55 20.95
CA PHE A 705 2.92 5.51 21.15
C PHE A 705 2.52 4.06 20.81
N GLN A 706 1.25 3.74 20.59
CA GLN A 706 0.85 2.35 20.35
C GLN A 706 1.30 1.83 18.98
N PHE A 707 1.51 2.67 17.96
CA PHE A 707 1.99 2.17 16.66
C PHE A 707 3.45 1.73 16.77
N VAL A 708 4.29 2.55 17.42
CA VAL A 708 5.69 2.22 17.70
C VAL A 708 5.82 0.96 18.58
N ASP A 709 5.09 0.93 19.70
CA ASP A 709 5.29 -0.08 20.73
C ASP A 709 4.64 -1.43 20.39
N TYR A 710 3.47 -1.42 19.73
CA TYR A 710 2.62 -2.62 19.65
C TYR A 710 2.52 -3.25 18.26
N SER A 711 2.65 -2.52 17.15
CA SER A 711 2.33 -3.06 15.79
C SER A 711 3.10 -4.34 15.46
N ARG A 712 4.44 -4.28 15.53
CA ARG A 712 5.33 -5.44 15.33
C ARG A 712 5.05 -6.57 16.32
N VAL A 713 4.74 -6.23 17.58
CA VAL A 713 4.50 -7.19 18.67
C VAL A 713 3.16 -7.91 18.49
N LEU A 714 2.13 -7.25 17.95
CA LEU A 714 0.82 -7.83 17.70
C LEU A 714 0.88 -8.85 16.55
N PHE A 715 1.54 -8.51 15.44
CA PHE A 715 1.71 -9.41 14.29
C PHE A 715 2.67 -10.59 14.55
N ALA A 716 3.78 -10.37 15.27
CA ALA A 716 4.82 -11.39 15.44
C ALA A 716 4.29 -12.74 15.99
N HIS A 717 4.65 -13.84 15.35
CA HIS A 717 4.36 -15.19 15.85
C HIS A 717 5.17 -15.54 17.12
N GLU A 718 4.64 -16.45 17.94
CA GLU A 718 5.35 -17.01 19.10
C GLU A 718 5.45 -18.53 18.93
N GLY A 719 6.60 -18.97 18.38
CA GLY A 719 6.80 -20.35 17.94
C GLY A 719 5.80 -20.72 16.84
N ARG A 720 4.94 -21.71 17.13
CA ARG A 720 3.92 -22.22 16.18
C ARG A 720 2.57 -21.51 16.28
N VAL A 721 2.49 -20.44 17.07
CA VAL A 721 1.29 -19.61 17.26
C VAL A 721 1.46 -18.32 16.47
N HIS A 722 0.79 -18.24 15.33
CA HIS A 722 0.75 -17.06 14.44
C HIS A 722 -0.46 -16.18 14.73
N PHE A 723 -0.40 -14.91 14.35
CA PHE A 723 -1.46 -13.91 14.60
C PHE A 723 -1.78 -13.13 13.32
N ALA A 724 -3.05 -12.82 13.09
CA ALA A 724 -3.50 -11.95 12.00
C ALA A 724 -4.84 -11.26 12.35
N GLY A 725 -5.28 -10.35 11.49
CA GLY A 725 -6.50 -9.56 11.69
C GLY A 725 -6.21 -8.06 11.54
N GLU A 726 -7.27 -7.26 11.45
CA GLU A 726 -7.15 -5.81 11.19
C GLU A 726 -6.39 -5.03 12.28
N HIS A 727 -6.20 -5.60 13.47
CA HIS A 727 -5.38 -5.01 14.55
C HIS A 727 -3.89 -5.36 14.49
N ALA A 728 -3.48 -6.17 13.50
CA ALA A 728 -2.13 -6.69 13.33
C ALA A 728 -1.50 -6.24 11.99
N ALA A 729 -2.05 -5.19 11.39
CA ALA A 729 -1.54 -4.48 10.22
C ALA A 729 -2.24 -3.12 10.10
N GLN A 730 -1.76 -2.24 9.22
CA GLN A 730 -2.22 -0.85 9.09
C GLN A 730 -2.74 -0.52 7.68
N PRO A 731 -3.54 0.54 7.48
CA PRO A 731 -4.27 1.27 8.51
C PRO A 731 -5.44 0.44 9.08
N HIS A 732 -5.83 0.69 10.32
CA HIS A 732 -6.88 -0.08 11.01
C HIS A 732 -8.29 0.13 10.43
N ALA A 733 -9.30 -0.54 10.97
CA ALA A 733 -10.72 -0.47 10.54
C ALA A 733 -11.06 -1.01 9.13
N TRP A 734 -10.08 -1.36 8.28
CA TRP A 734 -10.32 -1.79 6.90
C TRP A 734 -10.30 -3.32 6.66
N ILE A 735 -11.17 -3.78 5.75
CA ILE A 735 -11.20 -5.18 5.28
C ILE A 735 -9.87 -5.56 4.61
N ASP A 736 -9.33 -4.65 3.79
CA ASP A 736 -8.08 -4.88 3.05
C ASP A 736 -6.90 -5.14 3.99
N THR A 737 -6.81 -4.42 5.11
CA THR A 737 -5.83 -4.62 6.18
C THR A 737 -5.96 -5.98 6.87
N ALA A 738 -7.20 -6.43 7.14
CA ALA A 738 -7.44 -7.77 7.66
C ALA A 738 -7.04 -8.86 6.65
N VAL A 739 -7.27 -8.65 5.36
CA VAL A 739 -6.80 -9.52 4.27
C VAL A 739 -5.26 -9.52 4.22
N LYS A 740 -4.62 -8.34 4.22
CA LYS A 740 -3.17 -8.15 4.16
C LYS A 740 -2.41 -8.90 5.26
N SER A 741 -2.81 -8.71 6.52
CA SER A 741 -2.22 -9.44 7.67
C SER A 741 -2.38 -10.96 7.53
N ALA A 742 -3.52 -11.43 6.99
CA ALA A 742 -3.77 -12.85 6.77
C ALA A 742 -2.94 -13.44 5.62
N VAL A 743 -2.72 -12.70 4.52
CA VAL A 743 -1.83 -13.11 3.43
C VAL A 743 -0.41 -13.28 3.95
N ARG A 744 0.11 -12.30 4.72
CA ARG A 744 1.42 -12.39 5.37
C ARG A 744 1.52 -13.60 6.29
N ALA A 745 0.56 -13.79 7.19
CA ALA A 745 0.58 -14.91 8.13
C ALA A 745 0.45 -16.29 7.45
N ALA A 746 -0.37 -16.39 6.40
CA ALA A 746 -0.46 -17.60 5.58
C ALA A 746 0.85 -17.91 4.86
N SER A 747 1.49 -16.89 4.28
CA SER A 747 2.81 -17.03 3.65
C SER A 747 3.87 -17.49 4.66
N ASN A 748 3.93 -16.90 5.85
CA ASN A 748 4.86 -17.30 6.91
C ASN A 748 4.68 -18.78 7.31
N ILE A 749 3.43 -19.21 7.56
CA ILE A 749 3.11 -20.60 7.90
C ILE A 749 3.49 -21.56 6.76
N HIS A 750 3.27 -21.15 5.51
CA HIS A 750 3.63 -21.94 4.33
C HIS A 750 5.14 -22.16 4.24
N HIS A 751 5.94 -21.09 4.33
CA HIS A 751 7.40 -21.17 4.31
C HIS A 751 7.94 -21.99 5.49
N GLU A 752 7.47 -21.75 6.72
CA GLU A 752 7.85 -22.51 7.93
C GLU A 752 7.52 -24.01 7.83
N SER A 753 6.51 -24.40 7.03
CA SER A 753 6.15 -25.81 6.83
C SER A 753 7.17 -26.57 5.97
N ALA A 754 7.80 -25.89 5.01
CA ALA A 754 8.76 -26.48 4.09
C ALA A 754 10.11 -26.77 4.79
N GLU A 755 10.45 -26.01 5.83
CA GLU A 755 11.68 -26.18 6.60
C GLU A 755 11.72 -27.53 7.36
N ALA A 756 12.94 -28.04 7.60
CA ALA A 756 13.11 -29.30 8.32
C ALA A 756 13.09 -29.07 9.85
N PRO A 757 12.34 -29.89 10.62
CA PRO A 757 12.34 -29.78 12.08
C PRO A 757 13.74 -30.11 12.62
N GLY A 758 14.50 -29.08 13.00
CA GLY A 758 15.86 -29.23 13.53
C GLY A 758 16.88 -28.16 13.09
N ARG A 759 16.56 -27.28 12.12
CA ARG A 759 17.40 -26.10 11.81
C ARG A 759 16.67 -24.81 12.15
N GLY A 760 16.89 -24.31 13.36
CA GLY A 760 16.46 -22.96 13.73
C GLY A 760 17.32 -21.90 13.02
N PHE A 761 16.92 -21.51 11.81
CA PHE A 761 17.38 -20.27 11.17
C PHE A 761 16.24 -19.26 11.20
N GLY A 762 16.28 -18.35 12.17
CA GLY A 762 15.38 -17.20 12.15
C GLY A 762 15.79 -16.24 11.03
N ARG A 763 15.10 -16.30 9.88
CA ARG A 763 14.74 -15.17 8.98
C ARG A 763 14.17 -15.66 7.63
N VAL A 764 12.85 -15.61 7.51
CA VAL A 764 12.22 -14.89 6.39
C VAL A 764 11.79 -13.51 6.92
N GLY A 765 11.75 -12.50 6.06
CA GLY A 765 11.93 -11.11 6.48
C GLY A 765 10.83 -10.53 7.38
N GLN A 766 11.17 -10.21 8.63
CA GLN A 766 10.66 -8.98 9.23
C GLN A 766 11.26 -7.79 8.45
N ARG A 767 10.59 -7.36 7.37
CA ARG A 767 10.79 -5.99 6.85
C ARG A 767 10.36 -5.02 7.95
N GLU A 768 11.08 -3.91 8.10
CA GLU A 768 10.86 -2.96 9.19
C GLU A 768 9.56 -2.17 8.94
N GLU A 769 8.48 -2.57 9.61
CA GLU A 769 7.35 -1.68 9.87
C GLU A 769 7.68 -0.83 11.11
N LEU A 770 7.73 0.48 10.88
CA LEU A 770 7.44 1.54 11.84
C LEU A 770 6.87 2.70 11.04
#